data_AF-A0A0H5RGL5-F1
#
_entry.id   AF-A0A0H5RGL5-F1
#
_cell.length_a   1.000
_cell.length_b   1.000
_cell.length_c   1.000
_cell.angle_alpha   90.00
_cell.angle_beta   90.00
_cell.angle_gamma   90.00
#
_symmetry.space_group_name_H-M   'P 1'
#
loop_
_entity.id
_entity.type
_entity.pdbx_description
1 polymer ?
#
loop_
_entity_poly.entity_id
_entity_poly.type
_entity_poly.pdbx_seq_one_letter_code
_entity_poly.pdbx_strand_id
1 'polypeptide(L)'
;MAAMDIVNTNDDQFFQGEISLMDPYPEQATQFWNKASAAILSSQIWDFTSVDAFAASVRALTELLAARCPFTGSQVSVLSGILTKALDTPALFHIPLQIRLLSCLSLIFRRYRKCTDIQTVDWTIFYRLLSKVHLDYKSGPPRARPSILRAHQDKLLKAIHRSKRFFSPDASEAVLKTFWTQGDSPHNISFYQNTALVDLFMPTFDGHYDWVPVLQERMARTDPCVATSTMAVSLLSRTAKSTYRTKNVDLSGFLPVALHWFLQHLPLSIDGSSNPNSSQTSQLVWPKELDWMVPSNGLSKFMAKLMVYCISDSSPALTLMSQFFHTTATFFHPSNGGPWTNSLADFLYFTSRYFSKRFWKDASEENPLSSETTSAFLDIVVPVASDAIYSRSHHMVFCAQDVLRHLAYVAPDRLFPKLLSEVEKNLEDSSQSTRLLSSISFLASASHPLFSREVYPSGAKYLHQFLFSSLDHLDGINFIKSVTTLSFFGTIFYIIPFLDGFNANSDSQEDEEARHSALGFNEWSLAFVAKVCDMLKHLDAFEKSNGRDTGLIRVIYRTCRPFFCSLSQPTHLACVKFIVQFLSENTQLSSRKFFGVLLRVAALGQPSQTIEHVFQPLLHRICGPSNEFAAVKASIEAFANQESEWFLYLAASCIRECGGEQLASQVASISVVVTAVLTHKSKNVRKMGRKLVRNTLKALTETYATDSVGLSEKYICCNAFC
;
A
#
# COMPACT_ATOMS: atom_id res chain seq x y z
N MET A 1 0.52 8.33 -10.27
CA MET A 1 -0.66 8.81 -9.52
C MET A 1 -1.62 7.70 -9.10
N ALA A 2 -1.50 6.46 -9.62
CA ALA A 2 -2.29 5.30 -9.19
C ALA A 2 -1.73 4.53 -7.96
N ALA A 3 -0.55 4.89 -7.44
CA ALA A 3 0.05 4.24 -6.27
C ALA A 3 -0.44 4.79 -4.92
N MET A 4 -1.33 5.79 -4.91
CA MET A 4 -1.81 6.45 -3.68
C MET A 4 -3.13 5.90 -3.14
N ASP A 5 -3.86 5.07 -3.90
CA ASP A 5 -5.19 4.57 -3.51
C ASP A 5 -5.20 3.14 -2.93
N ILE A 6 -4.05 2.45 -2.89
CA ILE A 6 -3.96 1.07 -2.35
C ILE A 6 -3.84 1.03 -0.80
N VAL A 7 -3.63 2.20 -0.16
CA VAL A 7 -3.49 2.30 1.31
C VAL A 7 -4.83 2.17 2.06
N ASN A 8 -5.98 2.13 1.36
CA ASN A 8 -7.29 1.88 1.99
C ASN A 8 -7.70 0.39 2.07
N THR A 9 -6.75 -0.55 1.94
CA THR A 9 -7.06 -1.96 2.15
C THR A 9 -7.08 -2.31 3.65
N ASN A 10 -8.30 -2.48 4.16
CA ASN A 10 -8.73 -2.80 5.52
C ASN A 10 -8.25 -4.15 6.12
N ASP A 11 -7.09 -4.70 5.74
CA ASP A 11 -6.60 -6.01 6.20
C ASP A 11 -5.14 -5.99 6.72
N ASP A 12 -5.03 -6.14 8.05
CA ASP A 12 -3.84 -6.17 8.91
C ASP A 12 -3.13 -7.55 8.92
N GLN A 13 -2.48 -7.99 7.84
CA GLN A 13 -1.67 -9.24 7.89
C GLN A 13 -0.22 -9.15 7.41
N PHE A 14 0.22 -8.07 6.76
CA PHE A 14 1.60 -7.98 6.27
C PHE A 14 2.58 -7.19 7.16
N PHE A 15 2.12 -6.70 8.31
CA PHE A 15 2.99 -6.11 9.34
C PHE A 15 2.55 -6.60 10.72
N GLN A 16 2.76 -7.90 11.00
CA GLN A 16 2.73 -8.44 12.36
C GLN A 16 4.14 -8.58 12.96
N GLY A 17 5.16 -8.08 12.28
CA GLY A 17 6.39 -7.72 12.98
C GLY A 17 6.09 -6.52 13.86
N GLU A 18 6.28 -6.64 15.17
CA GLU A 18 6.52 -5.49 16.02
C GLU A 18 7.76 -4.78 15.47
N ILE A 19 7.54 -3.84 14.53
CA ILE A 19 8.53 -2.79 14.30
C ILE A 19 8.44 -1.95 15.57
N SER A 20 9.18 -2.38 16.59
CA SER A 20 9.60 -1.53 17.67
C SER A 20 10.38 -0.41 17.00
N LEU A 21 9.68 0.68 16.70
CA LEU A 21 10.33 1.99 16.67
C LEU A 21 10.85 2.12 18.09
N MET A 22 12.10 1.70 18.32
CA MET A 22 12.78 1.96 19.56
C MET A 22 12.71 3.47 19.73
N ASP A 23 11.82 3.91 20.62
CA ASP A 23 11.90 5.26 21.14
C ASP A 23 13.35 5.40 21.64
N PRO A 24 14.08 6.47 21.29
CA PRO A 24 15.42 6.68 21.83
C PRO A 24 15.44 6.64 23.38
N TYR A 25 14.27 6.71 24.03
CA TYR A 25 14.09 6.62 25.48
C TYR A 25 12.96 5.63 25.88
N PRO A 26 13.16 4.30 25.73
CA PRO A 26 12.08 3.31 25.87
C PRO A 26 11.50 3.20 27.29
N GLU A 27 12.32 3.46 28.33
CA GLU A 27 11.89 3.45 29.72
C GLU A 27 10.98 4.64 30.05
N GLN A 28 11.33 5.84 29.56
CA GLN A 28 10.52 7.04 29.74
C GLN A 28 9.17 6.90 29.02
N ALA A 29 9.19 6.30 27.82
CA ALA A 29 7.97 5.99 27.08
C ALA A 29 7.08 5.01 27.87
N THR A 30 7.64 3.94 28.43
CA THR A 30 6.87 2.94 29.20
C THR A 30 6.23 3.55 30.45
N GLN A 31 6.97 4.34 31.23
CA GLN A 31 6.42 5.04 32.40
C GLN A 31 5.31 6.02 32.00
N PHE A 32 5.52 6.78 30.92
CA PHE A 32 4.50 7.68 30.37
C PHE A 32 3.23 6.92 29.96
N TRP A 33 3.36 5.80 29.23
CA TRP A 33 2.21 5.00 28.80
C TRP A 33 1.45 4.39 29.98
N ASN A 34 2.14 3.88 30.99
CA ASN A 34 1.50 3.34 32.20
C ASN A 34 0.70 4.42 32.93
N LYS A 35 1.27 5.61 33.10
CA LYS A 35 0.57 6.74 33.74
C LYS A 35 -0.63 7.21 32.91
N ALA A 36 -0.47 7.33 31.61
CA ALA A 36 -1.51 7.84 30.72
C ALA A 36 -2.67 6.85 30.55
N SER A 37 -2.37 5.56 30.43
CA SER A 37 -3.38 4.49 30.38
C SER A 37 -4.12 4.35 31.71
N ALA A 38 -3.42 4.41 32.85
CA ALA A 38 -4.06 4.40 34.16
C ALA A 38 -5.00 5.60 34.36
N ALA A 39 -4.58 6.79 33.91
CA ALA A 39 -5.42 7.98 33.97
C ALA A 39 -6.73 7.77 33.20
N ILE A 40 -6.68 7.43 31.90
CA ILE A 40 -7.88 7.30 31.06
C ILE A 40 -8.84 6.19 31.52
N LEU A 41 -8.35 5.22 32.28
CA LEU A 41 -9.17 4.15 32.84
C LEU A 41 -9.82 4.50 34.18
N SER A 42 -9.35 5.56 34.85
CA SER A 42 -9.95 5.99 36.11
C SER A 42 -11.37 6.52 35.86
N SER A 43 -12.32 6.07 36.70
CA SER A 43 -13.74 6.43 36.60
C SER A 43 -14.00 7.94 36.77
N GLN A 44 -13.05 8.68 37.34
CA GLN A 44 -13.11 10.11 37.55
C GLN A 44 -12.93 10.94 36.26
N ILE A 45 -12.35 10.36 35.20
CA ILE A 45 -12.14 11.07 33.93
C ILE A 45 -13.39 11.05 33.03
N TRP A 46 -14.21 10.02 33.13
CA TRP A 46 -15.40 9.88 32.30
C TRP A 46 -16.60 10.55 32.97
N ASP A 47 -16.62 11.89 32.90
CA ASP A 47 -17.78 12.69 33.31
C ASP A 47 -18.85 12.70 32.21
N PHE A 48 -19.99 12.05 32.46
CA PHE A 48 -21.14 12.01 31.56
C PHE A 48 -22.13 13.16 31.76
N THR A 49 -21.89 14.02 32.76
CA THR A 49 -22.78 15.13 33.12
C THR A 49 -22.49 16.40 32.30
N SER A 50 -21.26 16.57 31.82
CA SER A 50 -20.83 17.69 30.99
C SER A 50 -20.31 17.23 29.63
N VAL A 51 -20.87 17.79 28.55
CA VAL A 51 -20.44 17.51 27.17
C VAL A 51 -18.98 17.89 26.94
N ASP A 52 -18.53 19.01 27.51
CA ASP A 52 -17.16 19.51 27.33
C ASP A 52 -16.13 18.66 28.08
N ALA A 53 -16.45 18.25 29.32
CA ALA A 53 -15.61 17.36 30.10
C ALA A 53 -15.48 16.00 29.40
N PHE A 54 -16.60 15.42 28.96
CA PHE A 54 -16.60 14.18 28.20
C PHE A 54 -15.81 14.30 26.88
N ALA A 55 -15.98 15.41 26.15
CA ALA A 55 -15.26 15.64 24.90
C ALA A 55 -13.74 15.77 25.10
N ALA A 56 -13.30 16.28 26.26
CA ALA A 56 -11.89 16.31 26.64
C ALA A 56 -11.35 14.89 26.86
N SER A 57 -12.08 14.03 27.56
CA SER A 57 -11.70 12.63 27.79
C SER A 57 -11.61 11.83 26.50
N VAL A 58 -12.55 12.02 25.57
CA VAL A 58 -12.49 11.41 24.24
C VAL A 58 -11.29 11.92 23.43
N ARG A 59 -10.94 13.21 23.55
CA ARG A 59 -9.75 13.78 22.89
C ARG A 59 -8.47 13.12 23.43
N ALA A 60 -8.34 13.01 24.75
CA ALA A 60 -7.20 12.35 25.38
C ALA A 60 -7.06 10.89 24.91
N LEU A 61 -8.16 10.13 24.86
CA LEU A 61 -8.13 8.77 24.31
C LEU A 61 -7.75 8.75 22.82
N THR A 62 -8.23 9.70 22.03
CA THR A 62 -7.90 9.80 20.60
C THR A 62 -6.39 9.99 20.39
N GLU A 63 -5.77 10.86 21.19
CA GLU A 63 -4.33 11.12 21.17
C GLU A 63 -3.52 9.87 21.55
N LEU A 64 -3.94 9.15 22.60
CA LEU A 64 -3.32 7.88 23.00
C LEU A 64 -3.41 6.81 21.91
N LEU A 65 -4.58 6.68 21.28
CA LEU A 65 -4.77 5.71 20.19
C LEU A 65 -3.95 6.06 18.94
N ALA A 66 -3.85 7.37 18.62
CA ALA A 66 -3.03 7.89 17.52
C ALA A 66 -1.54 7.65 17.75
N ALA A 67 -1.08 7.84 18.98
CA ALA A 67 0.29 7.54 19.40
C ALA A 67 0.57 6.03 19.59
N ARG A 68 -0.41 5.17 19.29
CA ARG A 68 -0.32 3.70 19.42
C ARG A 68 -0.01 3.21 20.84
N CYS A 69 -0.51 3.90 21.87
CA CYS A 69 -0.42 3.45 23.26
C CYS A 69 -0.86 1.97 23.38
N PRO A 70 -0.05 1.11 24.04
CA PRO A 70 -0.42 -0.27 24.28
C PRO A 70 -1.45 -0.34 25.43
N PHE A 71 -2.59 -0.96 25.17
CA PHE A 71 -3.58 -1.35 26.19
C PHE A 71 -3.65 -2.87 26.33
N THR A 72 -3.84 -3.36 27.56
CA THR A 72 -4.09 -4.78 27.84
C THR A 72 -5.53 -5.17 27.51
N GLY A 73 -5.84 -6.46 27.39
CA GLY A 73 -7.19 -6.94 27.05
C GLY A 73 -8.26 -6.50 28.06
N SER A 74 -7.94 -6.54 29.35
CA SER A 74 -8.82 -6.05 30.42
C SER A 74 -9.09 -4.54 30.31
N GLN A 75 -8.06 -3.73 30.03
CA GLN A 75 -8.22 -2.28 29.81
C GLN A 75 -9.08 -1.98 28.59
N VAL A 76 -8.89 -2.73 27.51
CA VAL A 76 -9.69 -2.59 26.28
C VAL A 76 -11.14 -2.97 26.53
N SER A 77 -11.39 -4.01 27.32
CA SER A 77 -12.73 -4.41 27.71
C SER A 77 -13.45 -3.28 28.45
N VAL A 78 -12.80 -2.67 29.46
CA VAL A 78 -13.33 -1.51 30.19
C VAL A 78 -13.60 -0.33 29.24
N LEU A 79 -12.63 0.06 28.41
CA LEU A 79 -12.77 1.19 27.50
C LEU A 79 -13.89 0.99 26.49
N SER A 80 -13.97 -0.20 25.87
CA SER A 80 -15.03 -0.51 24.90
C SER A 80 -16.42 -0.48 25.55
N GLY A 81 -16.56 -0.96 26.79
CA GLY A 81 -17.80 -0.86 27.58
C GLY A 81 -18.19 0.59 27.86
N ILE A 82 -17.26 1.42 28.35
CA ILE A 82 -17.48 2.85 28.61
C ILE A 82 -17.96 3.57 27.35
N LEU A 83 -17.24 3.39 26.25
CA LEU A 83 -17.54 4.06 24.98
C LEU A 83 -18.87 3.60 24.36
N THR A 84 -19.20 2.31 24.47
CA THR A 84 -20.46 1.77 23.97
C THR A 84 -21.64 2.30 24.77
N LYS A 85 -21.51 2.35 26.11
CA LYS A 85 -22.53 2.94 26.99
C LYS A 85 -22.71 4.45 26.73
N ALA A 86 -21.63 5.16 26.42
CA ALA A 86 -21.68 6.57 26.09
C ALA A 86 -22.56 6.87 24.86
N LEU A 87 -22.61 5.98 23.87
CA LEU A 87 -23.43 6.15 22.68
C LEU A 87 -24.94 6.15 22.98
N ASP A 88 -25.36 5.52 24.08
CA ASP A 88 -26.76 5.43 24.50
C ASP A 88 -27.18 6.58 25.45
N THR A 89 -26.25 7.48 25.81
CA THR A 89 -26.51 8.53 26.80
C THR A 89 -27.19 9.75 26.13
N PRO A 90 -28.45 10.09 26.49
CA PRO A 90 -29.20 11.18 25.86
C PRO A 90 -28.52 12.56 25.93
N ALA A 91 -27.81 12.84 27.03
CA ALA A 91 -27.09 14.09 27.24
C ALA A 91 -25.90 14.29 26.30
N LEU A 92 -25.41 13.22 25.65
CA LEU A 92 -24.24 13.24 24.76
C LEU A 92 -24.61 13.22 23.27
N PHE A 93 -25.85 13.54 22.91
CA PHE A 93 -26.41 13.52 21.55
C PHE A 93 -25.87 14.58 20.58
N HIS A 94 -24.63 15.05 20.76
CA HIS A 94 -23.97 15.91 19.81
C HIS A 94 -23.26 15.08 18.74
N ILE A 95 -23.72 15.16 17.49
CA ILE A 95 -23.23 14.33 16.37
C ILE A 95 -21.69 14.38 16.20
N PRO A 96 -21.01 15.54 16.27
CA PRO A 96 -19.54 15.60 16.22
C PRO A 96 -18.82 14.80 17.31
N LEU A 97 -19.40 14.70 18.51
CA LEU A 97 -18.84 13.90 19.60
C LEU A 97 -19.04 12.40 19.33
N GLN A 98 -20.22 12.01 18.84
CA GLN A 98 -20.50 10.65 18.39
C GLN A 98 -19.51 10.19 17.30
N ILE A 99 -19.19 11.05 16.33
CA ILE A 99 -18.17 10.76 15.29
C ILE A 99 -16.83 10.37 15.92
N ARG A 100 -16.39 11.09 16.96
CA ARG A 100 -15.11 10.81 17.65
C ARG A 100 -15.18 9.51 18.45
N LEU A 101 -16.28 9.27 19.16
CA LEU A 101 -16.52 8.02 19.89
C LEU A 101 -16.51 6.80 18.96
N LEU A 102 -17.29 6.86 17.87
CA LEU A 102 -17.35 5.80 16.87
C LEU A 102 -15.99 5.56 16.21
N SER A 103 -15.19 6.61 16.02
CA SER A 103 -13.81 6.49 15.52
C SER A 103 -12.91 5.76 16.52
N CYS A 104 -13.00 6.09 17.81
CA CYS A 104 -12.25 5.40 18.87
C CYS A 104 -12.67 3.93 18.98
N LEU A 105 -13.98 3.65 19.05
CA LEU A 105 -14.55 2.29 19.10
C LEU A 105 -14.13 1.45 17.89
N SER A 106 -14.27 2.00 16.67
CA SER A 106 -13.88 1.31 15.45
C SER A 106 -12.39 0.98 15.44
N LEU A 107 -11.54 1.89 15.94
CA LEU A 107 -10.10 1.67 16.05
C LEU A 107 -9.75 0.62 17.10
N ILE A 108 -10.40 0.64 18.27
CA ILE A 108 -10.23 -0.34 19.34
C ILE A 108 -10.64 -1.73 18.85
N PHE A 109 -11.86 -1.91 18.32
CA PHE A 109 -12.32 -3.20 17.82
C PHE A 109 -11.48 -3.72 16.65
N ARG A 110 -10.87 -2.83 15.85
CA ARG A 110 -9.92 -3.22 14.80
C ARG A 110 -8.60 -3.70 15.39
N ARG A 111 -7.96 -2.92 16.26
CA ARG A 111 -6.62 -3.23 16.83
C ARG A 111 -6.69 -4.45 17.74
N TYR A 112 -7.78 -4.63 18.46
CA TYR A 112 -7.98 -5.71 19.44
C TYR A 112 -8.98 -6.77 18.98
N ARG A 113 -9.08 -7.00 17.65
CA ARG A 113 -10.04 -7.94 17.05
C ARG A 113 -9.96 -9.38 17.57
N LYS A 114 -8.81 -9.80 18.11
CA LYS A 114 -8.58 -11.14 18.68
C LYS A 114 -8.69 -11.18 20.21
N CYS A 115 -8.95 -10.05 20.87
CA CYS A 115 -9.08 -9.99 22.32
C CYS A 115 -10.37 -10.69 22.77
N THR A 116 -10.24 -11.65 23.68
CA THR A 116 -11.36 -12.42 24.26
C THR A 116 -11.98 -11.73 25.46
N ASP A 117 -11.27 -10.79 26.08
CA ASP A 117 -11.74 -10.10 27.29
C ASP A 117 -12.84 -9.09 27.00
N ILE A 118 -12.99 -8.64 25.75
CA ILE A 118 -14.03 -7.70 25.34
C ILE A 118 -15.41 -8.33 25.60
N GLN A 119 -16.20 -7.66 26.43
CA GLN A 119 -17.55 -8.10 26.77
C GLN A 119 -18.49 -8.07 25.55
N THR A 120 -19.61 -8.77 25.66
CA THR A 120 -20.64 -8.77 24.61
C THR A 120 -21.14 -7.35 24.34
N VAL A 121 -21.10 -6.97 23.07
CA VAL A 121 -21.52 -5.67 22.58
C VAL A 121 -22.97 -5.76 22.13
N ASP A 122 -23.85 -4.99 22.77
CA ASP A 122 -25.25 -4.89 22.37
C ASP A 122 -25.38 -4.15 21.03
N TRP A 123 -25.77 -4.90 19.99
CA TRP A 123 -25.93 -4.37 18.64
C TRP A 123 -27.10 -3.38 18.52
N THR A 124 -28.08 -3.45 19.41
CA THR A 124 -29.28 -2.60 19.37
C THR A 124 -28.95 -1.13 19.64
N ILE A 125 -27.85 -0.84 20.37
CA ILE A 125 -27.36 0.52 20.60
C ILE A 125 -27.00 1.19 19.26
N PHE A 126 -26.26 0.47 18.40
CA PHE A 126 -25.91 0.99 17.08
C PHE A 126 -27.12 1.09 16.17
N TYR A 127 -28.07 0.14 16.25
CA TYR A 127 -29.30 0.21 15.47
C TYR A 127 -30.16 1.41 15.88
N ARG A 128 -30.37 1.64 17.18
CA ARG A 128 -31.09 2.82 17.68
C ARG A 128 -30.45 4.12 17.22
N LEU A 129 -29.12 4.21 17.26
CA LEU A 129 -28.38 5.36 16.77
C LEU A 129 -28.51 5.55 15.26
N LEU A 130 -28.37 4.47 14.48
CA LEU A 130 -28.54 4.48 13.03
C LEU A 130 -29.96 4.92 12.65
N SER A 131 -30.96 4.34 13.29
CA SER A 131 -32.37 4.63 13.06
C SER A 131 -32.69 6.09 13.36
N LYS A 132 -32.30 6.58 14.53
CA LYS A 132 -32.59 7.95 14.96
C LYS A 132 -31.90 9.02 14.09
N VAL A 133 -30.70 8.75 13.58
CA VAL A 133 -29.91 9.76 12.85
C VAL A 133 -30.12 9.68 11.34
N HIS A 134 -30.30 8.48 10.78
CA HIS A 134 -30.20 8.23 9.33
C HIS A 134 -31.41 7.53 8.72
N LEU A 135 -32.30 6.89 9.49
CA LEU A 135 -33.47 6.15 8.94
C LEU A 135 -34.83 6.73 9.34
N ASP A 136 -34.92 7.58 10.36
CA ASP A 136 -36.17 8.23 10.75
C ASP A 136 -36.51 9.38 9.81
N TYR A 137 -37.15 9.05 8.70
CA TYR A 137 -37.60 10.01 7.71
C TYR A 137 -38.79 10.87 8.18
N LYS A 138 -39.56 10.41 9.18
CA LYS A 138 -40.77 11.10 9.65
C LYS A 138 -40.44 12.34 10.48
N SER A 139 -39.38 12.25 11.29
CA SER A 139 -38.90 13.36 12.14
C SER A 139 -38.07 14.40 11.38
N GLY A 140 -37.74 14.13 10.10
CA GLY A 140 -36.81 14.92 9.31
C GLY A 140 -35.34 14.68 9.71
N PRO A 141 -34.37 15.04 8.85
CA PRO A 141 -32.96 14.84 9.17
C PRO A 141 -32.55 15.67 10.39
N PRO A 142 -31.64 15.16 11.24
CA PRO A 142 -31.16 15.93 12.38
C PRO A 142 -30.51 17.24 11.93
N ARG A 143 -30.59 18.27 12.77
CA ARG A 143 -30.02 19.61 12.52
C ARG A 143 -28.48 19.57 12.50
N ALA A 144 -27.90 19.11 11.39
CA ALA A 144 -26.46 19.08 11.15
C ALA A 144 -26.14 19.27 9.67
N ARG A 145 -24.91 19.73 9.37
CA ARG A 145 -24.46 19.89 7.98
C ARG A 145 -24.38 18.51 7.30
N PRO A 146 -24.72 18.40 5.99
CA PRO A 146 -24.65 17.12 5.26
C PRO A 146 -23.28 16.44 5.32
N SER A 147 -22.18 17.20 5.34
CA SER A 147 -20.83 16.66 5.48
C SER A 147 -20.59 15.98 6.83
N ILE A 148 -21.17 16.51 7.91
CA ILE A 148 -21.08 15.95 9.26
C ILE A 148 -21.92 14.67 9.34
N LEU A 149 -23.11 14.65 8.74
CA LEU A 149 -23.96 13.46 8.69
C LEU A 149 -23.29 12.33 7.91
N ARG A 150 -22.70 12.61 6.74
CA ARG A 150 -21.91 11.61 5.99
C ARG A 150 -20.73 11.08 6.81
N ALA A 151 -20.02 11.95 7.53
CA ALA A 151 -18.92 11.51 8.41
C ALA A 151 -19.43 10.63 9.56
N HIS A 152 -20.54 10.98 10.19
CA HIS A 152 -21.19 10.17 11.22
C HIS A 152 -21.60 8.80 10.68
N GLN A 153 -22.24 8.78 9.52
CA GLN A 153 -22.62 7.55 8.82
C GLN A 153 -21.42 6.64 8.56
N ASP A 154 -20.34 7.16 7.95
CA ASP A 154 -19.11 6.38 7.68
C ASP A 154 -18.53 5.77 8.96
N LYS A 155 -18.43 6.55 10.04
CA LYS A 155 -17.89 6.06 11.32
C LYS A 155 -18.81 5.05 11.98
N LEU A 156 -20.11 5.26 11.93
CA LEU A 156 -21.09 4.33 12.50
C LEU A 156 -21.06 2.98 11.79
N LEU A 157 -21.11 2.99 10.46
CA LEU A 157 -21.01 1.76 9.66
C LEU A 157 -19.70 1.03 9.95
N LYS A 158 -18.56 1.73 10.01
CA LYS A 158 -17.26 1.12 10.37
C LYS A 158 -17.22 0.55 11.78
N ALA A 159 -17.85 1.21 12.76
CA ALA A 159 -17.95 0.69 14.12
C ALA A 159 -18.76 -0.61 14.14
N ILE A 160 -19.95 -0.63 13.52
CA ILE A 160 -20.81 -1.82 13.43
C ILE A 160 -20.07 -2.99 12.79
N HIS A 161 -19.44 -2.78 11.63
CA HIS A 161 -18.70 -3.84 10.93
C HIS A 161 -17.57 -4.45 11.77
N ARG A 162 -16.92 -3.66 12.63
CA ARG A 162 -15.82 -4.11 13.49
C ARG A 162 -16.33 -4.72 14.80
N SER A 163 -17.53 -4.39 15.26
CA SER A 163 -18.11 -4.91 16.50
C SER A 163 -18.80 -6.26 16.35
N LYS A 164 -19.21 -6.69 15.13
CA LYS A 164 -19.99 -7.92 14.90
C LYS A 164 -19.48 -9.17 15.60
N ARG A 165 -18.15 -9.35 15.68
CA ARG A 165 -17.53 -10.51 16.33
C ARG A 165 -17.82 -10.57 17.83
N PHE A 166 -18.08 -9.41 18.44
CA PHE A 166 -18.35 -9.25 19.87
C PHE A 166 -19.85 -9.19 20.17
N PHE A 167 -20.72 -9.38 19.17
CA PHE A 167 -22.15 -9.52 19.44
C PHE A 167 -22.43 -10.81 20.22
N SER A 168 -23.58 -10.87 20.87
CA SER A 168 -24.00 -12.08 21.57
C SER A 168 -24.27 -13.23 20.58
N PRO A 169 -24.11 -14.51 20.97
CA PRO A 169 -24.31 -15.64 20.07
C PRO A 169 -25.72 -15.74 19.46
N ASP A 170 -26.73 -15.30 20.20
CA ASP A 170 -28.14 -15.22 19.80
C ASP A 170 -28.46 -14.02 18.86
N ALA A 171 -27.49 -13.15 18.61
CA ALA A 171 -27.70 -11.95 17.79
C ALA A 171 -28.13 -12.28 16.35
N SER A 172 -27.70 -13.42 15.78
CA SER A 172 -28.14 -13.84 14.43
C SER A 172 -29.66 -14.01 14.37
N GLU A 173 -30.24 -14.75 15.30
CA GLU A 173 -31.70 -14.97 15.37
C GLU A 173 -32.43 -13.66 15.67
N ALA A 174 -31.92 -12.87 16.62
CA ALA A 174 -32.50 -11.58 16.98
C ALA A 174 -32.54 -10.60 15.79
N VAL A 175 -31.45 -10.49 15.01
CA VAL A 175 -31.35 -9.64 13.82
C VAL A 175 -32.36 -10.08 12.76
N LEU A 176 -32.47 -11.39 12.50
CA LEU A 176 -33.41 -11.95 11.52
C LEU A 176 -34.85 -11.70 11.94
N LYS A 177 -35.21 -11.99 13.20
CA LYS A 177 -36.55 -11.76 13.74
C LYS A 177 -36.94 -10.30 13.71
N THR A 178 -35.97 -9.39 13.88
CA THR A 178 -36.21 -7.94 13.87
C THR A 178 -36.46 -7.41 12.46
N PHE A 179 -35.71 -7.87 11.46
CA PHE A 179 -35.72 -7.26 10.12
C PHE A 179 -36.43 -8.08 9.03
N TRP A 180 -36.48 -9.41 9.12
CA TRP A 180 -37.17 -10.26 8.15
C TRP A 180 -38.54 -10.72 8.69
N THR A 181 -39.45 -9.76 8.84
CA THR A 181 -40.83 -10.04 9.30
C THR A 181 -41.70 -10.62 8.18
N GLN A 182 -42.65 -11.49 8.53
CA GLN A 182 -43.67 -11.98 7.59
C GLN A 182 -44.52 -10.81 7.07
N GLY A 183 -44.66 -10.67 5.75
CA GLY A 183 -45.42 -9.58 5.10
C GLY A 183 -44.58 -8.51 4.38
N ASP A 184 -43.25 -8.61 4.42
CA ASP A 184 -42.35 -7.69 3.71
C ASP A 184 -42.53 -7.82 2.18
N SER A 185 -42.91 -6.73 1.51
CA SER A 185 -43.17 -6.68 0.06
C SER A 185 -42.05 -5.95 -0.68
N PRO A 186 -41.51 -6.48 -1.81
CA PRO A 186 -40.45 -5.83 -2.58
C PRO A 186 -40.91 -4.52 -3.24
N HIS A 187 -42.22 -4.21 -3.23
CA HIS A 187 -42.75 -2.92 -3.64
C HIS A 187 -42.51 -1.79 -2.62
N ASN A 188 -42.11 -2.12 -1.38
CA ASN A 188 -41.89 -1.15 -0.31
C ASN A 188 -40.39 -0.93 -0.08
N ILE A 189 -39.99 0.33 0.14
CA ILE A 189 -38.60 0.70 0.49
C ILE A 189 -38.12 -0.05 1.74
N SER A 190 -39.02 -0.36 2.69
CA SER A 190 -38.71 -1.12 3.90
C SER A 190 -38.11 -2.49 3.60
N PHE A 191 -38.50 -3.16 2.52
CA PHE A 191 -37.95 -4.47 2.13
C PHE A 191 -36.44 -4.40 1.85
N TYR A 192 -36.01 -3.37 1.09
CA TYR A 192 -34.61 -3.13 0.77
C TYR A 192 -33.83 -2.65 1.99
N GLN A 193 -34.41 -1.73 2.77
CA GLN A 193 -33.82 -1.23 4.01
C GLN A 193 -33.58 -2.37 5.00
N ASN A 194 -34.56 -3.26 5.20
CA ASN A 194 -34.45 -4.42 6.08
C ASN A 194 -33.37 -5.40 5.59
N THR A 195 -33.31 -5.64 4.27
CA THR A 195 -32.25 -6.46 3.66
C THR A 195 -30.87 -5.86 3.90
N ALA A 196 -30.74 -4.55 3.76
CA ALA A 196 -29.52 -3.80 4.03
C ALA A 196 -29.09 -3.88 5.51
N LEU A 197 -30.06 -3.77 6.43
CA LEU A 197 -29.85 -3.90 7.86
C LEU A 197 -29.41 -5.31 8.26
N VAL A 198 -29.97 -6.35 7.64
CA VAL A 198 -29.51 -7.72 7.87
C VAL A 198 -28.06 -7.89 7.42
N ASP A 199 -27.66 -7.48 6.21
CA ASP A 199 -26.24 -7.56 5.84
C ASP A 199 -25.36 -6.73 6.80
N LEU A 200 -25.79 -5.52 7.17
CA LEU A 200 -25.05 -4.63 8.05
C LEU A 200 -24.88 -5.17 9.47
N PHE A 201 -25.86 -5.88 10.04
CA PHE A 201 -25.81 -6.35 11.44
C PHE A 201 -25.53 -7.84 11.59
N MET A 202 -25.82 -8.67 10.59
CA MET A 202 -25.68 -10.12 10.67
C MET A 202 -24.24 -10.51 11.04
N PRO A 203 -24.03 -11.10 12.23
CA PRO A 203 -22.76 -11.69 12.60
C PRO A 203 -22.61 -13.05 11.89
N THR A 204 -21.37 -13.43 11.60
CA THR A 204 -21.06 -14.75 11.03
C THR A 204 -20.50 -15.61 12.15
N PHE A 205 -21.39 -16.18 12.97
CA PHE A 205 -21.07 -17.19 13.99
C PHE A 205 -21.19 -18.59 13.41
N ASP A 206 -20.53 -19.57 14.03
CA ASP A 206 -20.65 -20.98 13.64
C ASP A 206 -22.05 -21.51 14.03
N GLY A 207 -22.77 -22.11 13.08
CA GLY A 207 -23.92 -22.98 13.38
C GLY A 207 -25.34 -22.46 13.08
N HIS A 208 -25.55 -21.22 12.60
CA HIS A 208 -26.90 -20.68 12.32
C HIS A 208 -27.01 -20.07 10.92
N TYR A 209 -27.40 -20.89 9.93
CA TYR A 209 -27.42 -20.51 8.51
C TYR A 209 -28.72 -20.83 7.78
N ASP A 210 -29.79 -21.13 8.52
CA ASP A 210 -31.12 -21.40 7.97
C ASP A 210 -31.71 -20.19 7.21
N TRP A 211 -31.09 -19.02 7.36
CA TRP A 211 -31.41 -17.80 6.64
C TRP A 211 -30.95 -17.83 5.17
N VAL A 212 -30.06 -18.74 4.76
CA VAL A 212 -29.50 -18.77 3.41
C VAL A 212 -30.57 -19.07 2.34
N PRO A 213 -31.44 -20.10 2.47
CA PRO A 213 -32.58 -20.29 1.57
C PRO A 213 -33.55 -19.11 1.56
N VAL A 214 -33.81 -18.52 2.73
CA VAL A 214 -34.69 -17.33 2.86
C VAL A 214 -34.14 -16.14 2.09
N LEU A 215 -32.81 -15.93 2.13
CA LEU A 215 -32.16 -14.91 1.32
C LEU A 215 -32.42 -15.14 -0.17
N GLN A 216 -32.28 -16.38 -0.67
CA GLN A 216 -32.53 -16.69 -2.07
C GLN A 216 -33.98 -16.39 -2.48
N GLU A 217 -34.96 -16.82 -1.68
CA GLU A 217 -36.38 -16.51 -1.93
C GLU A 217 -36.62 -15.00 -1.98
N ARG A 218 -36.03 -14.24 -1.05
CA ARG A 218 -36.13 -12.78 -1.04
C ARG A 218 -35.50 -12.15 -2.28
N MET A 219 -34.33 -12.62 -2.72
CA MET A 219 -33.67 -12.08 -3.93
C MET A 219 -34.41 -12.44 -5.21
N ALA A 220 -35.09 -13.60 -5.27
CA ALA A 220 -35.93 -13.99 -6.40
C ALA A 220 -37.16 -13.08 -6.59
N ARG A 221 -37.56 -12.33 -5.56
CA ARG A 221 -38.70 -11.39 -5.58
C ARG A 221 -38.33 -9.97 -6.02
N THR A 222 -37.06 -9.71 -6.30
CA THR A 222 -36.56 -8.39 -6.72
C THR A 222 -36.05 -8.44 -8.15
N ASP A 223 -36.10 -7.30 -8.85
CA ASP A 223 -35.51 -7.23 -10.18
C ASP A 223 -33.98 -7.20 -10.12
N PRO A 224 -33.28 -7.71 -11.14
CA PRO A 224 -31.82 -7.74 -11.17
C PRO A 224 -31.23 -6.32 -11.05
N CYS A 225 -30.54 -6.05 -9.94
CA CYS A 225 -29.76 -4.83 -9.80
C CYS A 225 -28.46 -5.07 -9.01
N VAL A 226 -27.43 -4.27 -9.32
CA VAL A 226 -26.09 -4.43 -8.75
C VAL A 226 -26.11 -4.33 -7.22
N ALA A 227 -26.92 -3.43 -6.67
CA ALA A 227 -27.03 -3.22 -5.23
C ALA A 227 -27.54 -4.49 -4.52
N THR A 228 -28.68 -5.02 -4.95
CA THR A 228 -29.29 -6.23 -4.36
C THR A 228 -28.35 -7.44 -4.47
N SER A 229 -27.73 -7.65 -5.64
CA SER A 229 -26.75 -8.72 -5.82
C SER A 229 -25.51 -8.51 -4.94
N THR A 230 -25.04 -7.27 -4.77
CA THR A 230 -23.92 -6.95 -3.87
C THR A 230 -24.26 -7.27 -2.42
N MET A 231 -25.47 -6.94 -1.95
CA MET A 231 -25.93 -7.28 -0.61
C MET A 231 -25.92 -8.80 -0.37
N ALA A 232 -26.55 -9.55 -1.28
CA ALA A 232 -26.68 -11.00 -1.15
C ALA A 232 -25.30 -11.68 -1.17
N VAL A 233 -24.47 -11.36 -2.16
CA VAL A 233 -23.15 -11.98 -2.31
C VAL A 233 -22.19 -11.51 -1.21
N SER A 234 -22.33 -10.29 -0.67
CA SER A 234 -21.61 -9.83 0.53
C SER A 234 -21.86 -10.77 1.72
N LEU A 235 -23.13 -11.02 2.02
CA LEU A 235 -23.52 -11.84 3.16
C LEU A 235 -23.09 -13.31 2.98
N LEU A 236 -23.33 -13.89 1.78
CA LEU A 236 -22.89 -15.24 1.43
C LEU A 236 -21.37 -15.37 1.51
N SER A 237 -20.61 -14.43 0.96
CA SER A 237 -19.14 -14.50 0.93
C SER A 237 -18.48 -14.32 2.31
N ARG A 238 -19.11 -13.56 3.22
CA ARG A 238 -18.67 -13.48 4.63
C ARG A 238 -18.91 -14.80 5.33
N THR A 239 -20.05 -15.42 5.07
CA THR A 239 -20.44 -16.72 5.62
C THR A 239 -19.50 -17.82 5.14
N ALA A 240 -19.28 -17.95 3.82
CA ALA A 240 -18.33 -18.90 3.24
C ALA A 240 -16.95 -18.79 3.87
N LYS A 241 -16.43 -17.57 4.05
CA LYS A 241 -15.14 -17.35 4.71
C LYS A 241 -15.11 -17.75 6.18
N SER A 242 -16.23 -17.72 6.88
CA SER A 242 -16.32 -18.16 8.27
C SER A 242 -16.40 -19.69 8.35
N THR A 243 -17.16 -20.31 7.46
CA THR A 243 -17.54 -21.73 7.55
C THR A 243 -16.63 -22.69 6.80
N TYR A 244 -15.82 -22.23 5.85
CA TYR A 244 -15.10 -23.11 4.91
C TYR A 244 -14.24 -24.21 5.55
N ARG A 245 -13.83 -24.04 6.82
CA ARG A 245 -13.11 -25.04 7.60
C ARG A 245 -14.01 -26.06 8.26
N THR A 246 -15.03 -25.57 8.97
CA THR A 246 -16.00 -26.41 9.68
C THR A 246 -16.83 -27.26 8.73
N LYS A 247 -17.00 -26.80 7.47
CA LYS A 247 -17.89 -27.41 6.47
C LYS A 247 -19.34 -27.60 6.96
N ASN A 248 -19.75 -26.84 7.98
CA ASN A 248 -21.08 -26.93 8.57
C ASN A 248 -22.19 -26.45 7.63
N VAL A 249 -21.84 -25.74 6.54
CA VAL A 249 -22.79 -25.32 5.50
C VAL A 249 -22.13 -25.43 4.15
N ASP A 250 -22.81 -26.13 3.24
CA ASP A 250 -22.46 -26.12 1.83
C ASP A 250 -23.14 -24.95 1.11
N LEU A 251 -22.34 -23.93 0.79
CA LEU A 251 -22.78 -22.79 -0.02
C LEU A 251 -22.52 -22.98 -1.51
N SER A 252 -21.94 -24.12 -1.93
CA SER A 252 -21.58 -24.36 -3.33
C SER A 252 -22.81 -24.44 -4.24
N GLY A 253 -23.95 -24.92 -3.73
CA GLY A 253 -25.24 -24.92 -4.43
C GLY A 253 -25.76 -23.53 -4.81
N PHE A 254 -25.30 -22.46 -4.15
CA PHE A 254 -25.68 -21.08 -4.45
C PHE A 254 -24.78 -20.42 -5.51
N LEU A 255 -23.66 -21.04 -5.85
CA LEU A 255 -22.71 -20.47 -6.82
C LEU A 255 -23.32 -20.24 -8.21
N PRO A 256 -24.12 -21.15 -8.80
CA PRO A 256 -24.74 -20.91 -10.10
C PRO A 256 -25.62 -19.66 -10.11
N VAL A 257 -26.43 -19.47 -9.07
CA VAL A 257 -27.31 -18.30 -8.92
C VAL A 257 -26.50 -17.02 -8.72
N ALA A 258 -25.49 -17.05 -7.85
CA ALA A 258 -24.63 -15.90 -7.60
C ALA A 258 -23.81 -15.50 -8.84
N LEU A 259 -23.30 -16.47 -9.60
CA LEU A 259 -22.60 -16.24 -10.87
C LEU A 259 -23.52 -15.68 -11.93
N HIS A 260 -24.77 -16.15 -12.01
CA HIS A 260 -25.77 -15.60 -12.92
C HIS A 260 -26.01 -14.11 -12.61
N TRP A 261 -26.22 -13.76 -11.34
CA TRP A 261 -26.34 -12.35 -10.94
C TRP A 261 -25.09 -11.55 -11.30
N PHE A 262 -23.90 -12.10 -11.06
CA PHE A 262 -22.65 -11.40 -11.39
C PHE A 262 -22.53 -11.15 -12.91
N LEU A 263 -22.82 -12.15 -13.73
CA LEU A 263 -22.79 -12.05 -15.20
C LEU A 263 -23.79 -11.01 -15.73
N GLN A 264 -25.00 -10.95 -15.19
CA GLN A 264 -26.00 -9.94 -15.58
C GLN A 264 -25.55 -8.49 -15.36
N HIS A 265 -24.65 -8.29 -14.38
CA HIS A 265 -24.12 -6.98 -14.01
C HIS A 265 -22.80 -6.63 -14.67
N LEU A 266 -22.17 -7.60 -15.35
CA LEU A 266 -21.04 -7.30 -16.22
C LEU A 266 -21.62 -6.71 -17.52
N PRO A 267 -21.24 -5.49 -17.91
CA PRO A 267 -21.77 -4.83 -19.10
C PRO A 267 -21.16 -5.41 -20.40
N LEU A 268 -21.12 -6.74 -20.52
CA LEU A 268 -20.53 -7.45 -21.66
C LEU A 268 -21.35 -7.16 -22.92
N SER A 269 -20.71 -6.65 -23.96
CA SER A 269 -21.34 -6.51 -25.27
C SER A 269 -21.36 -7.87 -25.96
N ILE A 270 -22.56 -8.45 -26.12
CA ILE A 270 -22.77 -9.66 -26.92
C ILE A 270 -23.39 -9.21 -28.25
N ASP A 271 -22.73 -9.54 -29.37
CA ASP A 271 -23.14 -9.18 -30.74
C ASP A 271 -23.36 -7.67 -31.02
N GLY A 272 -22.56 -6.80 -30.40
CA GLY A 272 -22.60 -5.36 -30.67
C GLY A 272 -23.88 -4.66 -30.19
N SER A 273 -24.76 -5.37 -29.49
CA SER A 273 -25.96 -4.81 -28.87
C SER A 273 -25.62 -4.17 -27.51
N SER A 274 -26.21 -3.01 -27.23
CA SER A 274 -26.15 -2.38 -25.91
C SER A 274 -26.80 -3.26 -24.85
N ASN A 275 -26.31 -3.22 -23.60
CA ASN A 275 -26.79 -4.07 -22.51
C ASN A 275 -28.33 -3.99 -22.39
N PRO A 276 -29.07 -5.11 -22.60
CA PRO A 276 -30.53 -5.12 -22.58
C PRO A 276 -31.13 -4.72 -21.23
N ASN A 277 -30.33 -4.75 -20.15
CA ASN A 277 -30.76 -4.37 -18.81
C ASN A 277 -30.78 -2.86 -18.55
N SER A 278 -30.38 -2.03 -19.52
CA SER A 278 -30.29 -0.56 -19.36
C SER A 278 -31.61 0.20 -19.55
N SER A 279 -32.67 -0.46 -20.02
CA SER A 279 -33.84 0.22 -20.61
C SER A 279 -35.17 0.07 -19.83
N GLN A 280 -35.17 -0.44 -18.59
CA GLN A 280 -36.41 -0.59 -17.81
C GLN A 280 -36.44 0.26 -16.54
N THR A 281 -37.38 1.22 -16.47
CA THR A 281 -37.82 1.86 -15.23
C THR A 281 -38.69 0.88 -14.43
N SER A 282 -38.05 -0.02 -13.70
CA SER A 282 -38.75 -0.92 -12.78
C SER A 282 -38.95 -0.28 -11.39
N GLN A 283 -40.09 -0.60 -10.77
CA GLN A 283 -40.43 -0.25 -9.39
C GLN A 283 -39.84 -1.23 -8.35
N LEU A 284 -39.33 -2.39 -8.79
CA LEU A 284 -38.73 -3.44 -7.94
C LEU A 284 -37.18 -3.38 -7.94
N VAL A 285 -36.63 -2.21 -8.27
CA VAL A 285 -35.19 -1.92 -8.23
C VAL A 285 -34.85 -1.24 -6.91
N TRP A 286 -33.60 -1.45 -6.48
CA TRP A 286 -33.04 -0.83 -5.28
C TRP A 286 -33.30 0.70 -5.21
N PRO A 287 -33.90 1.20 -4.11
CA PRO A 287 -34.12 2.63 -3.90
C PRO A 287 -32.80 3.39 -3.77
N LYS A 288 -32.61 4.46 -4.57
CA LYS A 288 -31.38 5.26 -4.58
C LYS A 288 -31.06 5.90 -3.23
N GLU A 289 -32.07 6.17 -2.42
CA GLU A 289 -31.95 6.71 -1.06
C GLU A 289 -31.21 5.75 -0.11
N LEU A 290 -31.13 4.46 -0.47
CA LEU A 290 -30.45 3.42 0.29
C LEU A 290 -29.07 3.05 -0.28
N ASP A 291 -28.62 3.66 -1.39
CA ASP A 291 -27.32 3.37 -2.03
C ASP A 291 -26.15 3.42 -1.04
N TRP A 292 -26.25 4.29 -0.05
CA TRP A 292 -25.23 4.46 0.99
C TRP A 292 -25.10 3.28 1.96
N MET A 293 -26.11 2.40 2.03
CA MET A 293 -26.10 1.17 2.82
C MET A 293 -25.48 0.00 2.06
N VAL A 294 -25.36 0.11 0.72
CA VAL A 294 -24.73 -0.92 -0.10
C VAL A 294 -23.25 -1.03 0.26
N PRO A 295 -22.73 -2.24 0.54
CA PRO A 295 -21.32 -2.41 0.84
C PRO A 295 -20.43 -1.83 -0.27
N SER A 296 -19.49 -0.97 0.13
CA SER A 296 -18.62 -0.23 -0.82
C SER A 296 -17.62 -1.10 -1.57
N ASN A 297 -17.46 -2.36 -1.17
CA ASN A 297 -16.55 -3.32 -1.76
C ASN A 297 -17.30 -3.98 -2.93
N GLY A 298 -17.16 -3.48 -4.16
CA GLY A 298 -18.01 -3.88 -5.29
C GLY A 298 -18.20 -5.40 -5.49
N LEU A 299 -19.27 -5.76 -6.22
CA LEU A 299 -19.73 -7.14 -6.43
C LEU A 299 -18.61 -8.12 -6.80
N SER A 300 -17.67 -7.74 -7.68
CA SER A 300 -16.52 -8.55 -8.09
C SER A 300 -15.72 -9.08 -6.90
N LYS A 301 -15.49 -8.26 -5.86
CA LYS A 301 -14.75 -8.66 -4.67
C LYS A 301 -15.49 -9.71 -3.86
N PHE A 302 -16.80 -9.55 -3.67
CA PHE A 302 -17.58 -10.51 -2.90
C PHE A 302 -17.81 -11.80 -3.67
N MET A 303 -18.02 -11.74 -4.99
CA MET A 303 -18.15 -12.92 -5.82
C MET A 303 -16.86 -13.76 -5.80
N ALA A 304 -15.71 -13.11 -6.00
CA ALA A 304 -14.40 -13.77 -5.91
C ALA A 304 -14.19 -14.45 -4.55
N LYS A 305 -14.55 -13.74 -3.47
CA LYS A 305 -14.48 -14.29 -2.10
C LYS A 305 -15.39 -15.51 -1.93
N LEU A 306 -16.63 -15.43 -2.36
CA LEU A 306 -17.59 -16.53 -2.27
C LEU A 306 -17.05 -17.76 -3.00
N MET A 307 -16.64 -17.62 -4.26
CA MET A 307 -16.11 -18.72 -5.06
C MET A 307 -14.91 -19.38 -4.40
N VAL A 308 -13.90 -18.59 -4.01
CA VAL A 308 -12.67 -19.13 -3.42
C VAL A 308 -12.93 -19.88 -2.12
N TYR A 309 -13.78 -19.36 -1.24
CA TYR A 309 -14.07 -20.03 0.03
C TYR A 309 -15.08 -21.19 -0.11
N CYS A 310 -15.71 -21.36 -1.27
CA CYS A 310 -16.47 -22.55 -1.61
C CYS A 310 -15.61 -23.66 -2.26
N ILE A 311 -14.35 -23.40 -2.61
CA ILE A 311 -13.45 -24.43 -3.19
C ILE A 311 -13.22 -25.56 -2.18
N SER A 312 -13.50 -26.78 -2.59
CA SER A 312 -13.13 -28.04 -1.93
C SER A 312 -13.15 -29.15 -2.97
N ASP A 313 -12.49 -30.29 -2.68
CA ASP A 313 -12.34 -31.38 -3.66
C ASP A 313 -13.70 -31.96 -4.13
N SER A 314 -14.75 -31.84 -3.32
CA SER A 314 -16.10 -32.29 -3.63
C SER A 314 -17.02 -31.20 -4.21
N SER A 315 -16.58 -29.95 -4.28
CA SER A 315 -17.42 -28.82 -4.70
C SER A 315 -17.34 -28.53 -6.21
N PRO A 316 -18.44 -28.07 -6.84
CA PRO A 316 -18.41 -27.60 -8.23
C PRO A 316 -17.71 -26.24 -8.41
N ALA A 317 -17.16 -25.63 -7.35
CA ALA A 317 -16.69 -24.25 -7.36
C ALA A 317 -15.55 -24.00 -8.37
N LEU A 318 -14.58 -24.90 -8.47
CA LEU A 318 -13.49 -24.81 -9.45
C LEU A 318 -13.99 -25.00 -10.89
N THR A 319 -14.90 -25.94 -11.11
CA THR A 319 -15.50 -26.18 -12.44
C THR A 319 -16.26 -24.94 -12.92
N LEU A 320 -17.09 -24.35 -12.05
CA LEU A 320 -17.82 -23.11 -12.36
C LEU A 320 -16.87 -21.93 -12.59
N MET A 321 -15.75 -21.86 -11.85
CA MET A 321 -14.72 -20.86 -12.06
C MET A 321 -14.04 -21.00 -13.43
N SER A 322 -13.68 -22.23 -13.79
CA SER A 322 -13.10 -22.55 -15.09
C SER A 322 -14.04 -22.15 -16.23
N GLN A 323 -15.33 -22.50 -16.11
CA GLN A 323 -16.36 -22.10 -17.07
C GLN A 323 -16.47 -20.57 -17.19
N PHE A 324 -16.52 -19.85 -16.07
CA PHE A 324 -16.59 -18.39 -16.09
C PHE A 324 -15.42 -17.75 -16.83
N PHE A 325 -14.17 -18.12 -16.49
CA PHE A 325 -12.98 -17.56 -17.14
C PHE A 325 -12.87 -17.98 -18.59
N HIS A 326 -13.27 -19.20 -18.94
CA HIS A 326 -13.33 -19.65 -20.33
C HIS A 326 -14.32 -18.82 -21.15
N THR A 327 -15.54 -18.62 -20.65
CA THR A 327 -16.58 -17.83 -21.33
C THR A 327 -16.21 -16.34 -21.44
N THR A 328 -15.42 -15.82 -20.50
CA THR A 328 -15.02 -14.40 -20.47
C THR A 328 -13.62 -14.13 -21.02
N ALA A 329 -12.91 -15.15 -21.51
CA ALA A 329 -11.48 -15.05 -21.89
C ALA A 329 -11.20 -13.92 -22.89
N THR A 330 -12.07 -13.73 -23.88
CA THR A 330 -11.92 -12.69 -24.92
C THR A 330 -11.94 -11.27 -24.35
N PHE A 331 -12.58 -11.05 -23.19
CA PHE A 331 -12.66 -9.73 -22.53
C PHE A 331 -11.42 -9.37 -21.70
N PHE A 332 -10.51 -10.32 -21.49
CA PHE A 332 -9.19 -10.09 -20.88
C PHE A 332 -8.11 -9.79 -21.92
N HIS A 333 -8.38 -10.05 -23.21
CA HIS A 333 -7.41 -9.85 -24.28
C HIS A 333 -6.97 -8.37 -24.37
N PRO A 334 -5.67 -8.09 -24.60
CA PRO A 334 -5.12 -6.73 -24.63
C PRO A 334 -5.86 -5.70 -25.50
N SER A 335 -6.40 -6.15 -26.63
CA SER A 335 -7.11 -5.32 -27.59
C SER A 335 -8.59 -5.09 -27.24
N ASN A 336 -9.14 -5.77 -26.24
CA ASN A 336 -10.58 -5.78 -25.93
C ASN A 336 -10.89 -5.08 -24.60
N GLY A 337 -10.75 -3.76 -24.59
CA GLY A 337 -11.10 -2.90 -23.45
C GLY A 337 -12.53 -2.36 -23.56
N GLY A 338 -13.25 -2.30 -22.44
CA GLY A 338 -14.60 -1.77 -22.37
C GLY A 338 -15.09 -1.52 -20.94
N PRO A 339 -16.37 -1.18 -20.75
CA PRO A 339 -16.95 -0.90 -19.43
C PRO A 339 -16.81 -2.06 -18.42
N TRP A 340 -16.66 -3.30 -18.90
CA TRP A 340 -16.45 -4.50 -18.08
C TRP A 340 -15.03 -4.63 -17.51
N THR A 341 -14.04 -3.97 -18.13
CA THR A 341 -12.62 -4.24 -17.88
C THR A 341 -12.26 -4.07 -16.41
N ASN A 342 -12.76 -3.04 -15.73
CA ASN A 342 -12.44 -2.83 -14.32
C ASN A 342 -13.08 -3.88 -13.41
N SER A 343 -14.34 -4.24 -13.67
CA SER A 343 -15.05 -5.27 -12.88
C SER A 343 -14.40 -6.65 -13.04
N LEU A 344 -13.95 -7.00 -14.25
CA LEU A 344 -13.23 -8.24 -14.51
C LEU A 344 -11.82 -8.22 -13.91
N ALA A 345 -11.10 -7.09 -13.99
CA ALA A 345 -9.80 -6.90 -13.37
C ALA A 345 -9.89 -7.10 -11.84
N ASP A 346 -10.87 -6.47 -11.19
CA ASP A 346 -11.11 -6.62 -9.76
C ASP A 346 -11.45 -8.07 -9.40
N PHE A 347 -12.29 -8.73 -10.19
CA PHE A 347 -12.67 -10.13 -9.95
C PHE A 347 -11.45 -11.06 -10.05
N LEU A 348 -10.62 -10.91 -11.08
CA LEU A 348 -9.37 -11.65 -11.26
C LEU A 348 -8.42 -11.40 -10.06
N TYR A 349 -8.21 -10.12 -9.71
CA TYR A 349 -7.38 -9.71 -8.57
C TYR A 349 -7.82 -10.33 -7.25
N PHE A 350 -9.12 -10.18 -6.90
CA PHE A 350 -9.62 -10.67 -5.62
C PHE A 350 -9.66 -12.19 -5.58
N THR A 351 -9.88 -12.87 -6.71
CA THR A 351 -9.86 -14.35 -6.79
C THR A 351 -8.49 -14.88 -6.39
N SER A 352 -7.42 -14.39 -7.02
CA SER A 352 -6.05 -14.75 -6.65
C SER A 352 -5.70 -14.33 -5.20
N ARG A 353 -6.06 -13.10 -4.79
CA ARG A 353 -5.77 -12.61 -3.44
C ARG A 353 -6.42 -13.46 -2.34
N TYR A 354 -7.69 -13.85 -2.49
CA TYR A 354 -8.35 -14.70 -1.50
C TYR A 354 -7.80 -16.13 -1.55
N PHE A 355 -7.46 -16.64 -2.73
CA PHE A 355 -6.89 -17.97 -2.88
C PHE A 355 -5.55 -18.06 -2.17
N SER A 356 -4.59 -17.17 -2.45
CA SER A 356 -3.29 -17.15 -1.76
C SER A 356 -3.44 -16.93 -0.25
N LYS A 357 -4.37 -16.07 0.19
CA LYS A 357 -4.66 -15.90 1.63
C LYS A 357 -5.18 -17.18 2.28
N ARG A 358 -6.02 -17.95 1.58
CA ARG A 358 -6.55 -19.22 2.08
C ARG A 358 -5.45 -20.28 2.08
N PHE A 359 -4.73 -20.44 0.98
CA PHE A 359 -3.62 -21.38 0.81
C PHE A 359 -2.64 -21.30 1.99
N TRP A 360 -2.10 -20.12 2.28
CA TRP A 360 -1.15 -19.94 3.38
C TRP A 360 -1.75 -20.11 4.77
N LYS A 361 -3.04 -19.84 4.94
CA LYS A 361 -3.73 -20.03 6.22
C LYS A 361 -4.06 -21.50 6.48
N ASP A 362 -4.24 -22.29 5.42
CA ASP A 362 -4.56 -23.71 5.49
C ASP A 362 -3.27 -24.57 5.51
N ALA A 363 -2.13 -24.04 5.04
CA ALA A 363 -0.84 -24.72 5.06
C ALA A 363 -0.36 -25.17 6.46
N SER A 364 -0.80 -24.50 7.52
CA SER A 364 -0.47 -24.86 8.91
C SER A 364 -1.51 -25.78 9.58
N GLU A 365 -2.53 -26.21 8.85
CA GLU A 365 -3.66 -27.00 9.37
C GLU A 365 -3.53 -28.48 8.97
N GLU A 366 -4.23 -29.38 9.67
CA GLU A 366 -4.16 -30.83 9.42
C GLU A 366 -4.68 -31.25 8.02
N ASN A 367 -5.59 -30.48 7.45
CA ASN A 367 -6.22 -30.75 6.15
C ASN A 367 -6.10 -29.54 5.22
N PRO A 368 -4.91 -29.31 4.62
CA PRO A 368 -4.70 -28.21 3.67
C PRO A 368 -5.43 -28.45 2.35
N LEU A 369 -5.48 -27.43 1.49
CA LEU A 369 -5.92 -27.60 0.11
C LEU A 369 -5.03 -28.61 -0.62
N SER A 370 -5.63 -29.52 -1.39
CA SER A 370 -4.90 -30.54 -2.15
C SER A 370 -4.01 -29.90 -3.24
N SER A 371 -2.93 -30.59 -3.58
CA SER A 371 -2.01 -30.17 -4.65
C SER A 371 -2.74 -30.13 -6.00
N GLU A 372 -3.66 -31.07 -6.22
CA GLU A 372 -4.49 -31.18 -7.42
C GLU A 372 -5.43 -29.97 -7.54
N THR A 373 -6.15 -29.61 -6.47
CA THR A 373 -7.01 -28.43 -6.42
C THR A 373 -6.21 -27.14 -6.66
N THR A 374 -5.02 -27.04 -6.06
CA THR A 374 -4.12 -25.90 -6.27
C THR A 374 -3.65 -25.83 -7.72
N SER A 375 -3.27 -26.97 -8.30
CA SER A 375 -2.83 -27.06 -9.69
C SER A 375 -3.94 -26.66 -10.66
N ALA A 376 -5.15 -27.18 -10.47
CA ALA A 376 -6.31 -26.86 -11.30
C ALA A 376 -6.68 -25.37 -11.22
N PHE A 377 -6.56 -24.74 -10.04
CA PHE A 377 -6.78 -23.30 -9.91
C PHE A 377 -5.76 -22.49 -10.72
N LEU A 378 -4.48 -22.87 -10.67
CA LEU A 378 -3.41 -22.20 -11.43
C LEU A 378 -3.62 -22.32 -12.94
N ASP A 379 -4.06 -23.48 -13.44
CA ASP A 379 -4.39 -23.69 -14.86
C ASP A 379 -5.49 -22.76 -15.37
N ILE A 380 -6.43 -22.37 -14.50
CA ILE A 380 -7.52 -21.46 -14.84
C ILE A 380 -7.02 -20.00 -14.85
N VAL A 381 -6.32 -19.58 -13.81
CA VAL A 381 -6.08 -18.16 -13.53
C VAL A 381 -4.81 -17.63 -14.18
N VAL A 382 -3.73 -18.43 -14.24
CA VAL A 382 -2.43 -17.96 -14.74
C VAL A 382 -2.50 -17.55 -16.22
N PRO A 383 -3.08 -18.33 -17.15
CA PRO A 383 -3.14 -17.93 -18.56
C PRO A 383 -3.88 -16.60 -18.77
N VAL A 384 -5.02 -16.42 -18.08
CA VAL A 384 -5.82 -15.18 -18.16
C VAL A 384 -5.03 -13.99 -17.63
N ALA A 385 -4.32 -14.16 -16.51
CA ALA A 385 -3.49 -13.11 -15.94
C ALA A 385 -2.28 -12.78 -16.83
N SER A 386 -1.62 -13.78 -17.42
CA SER A 386 -0.52 -13.62 -18.36
C SER A 386 -0.90 -12.77 -19.57
N ASP A 387 -2.08 -12.99 -20.16
CA ASP A 387 -2.55 -12.15 -21.27
C ASP A 387 -2.91 -10.74 -20.80
N ALA A 388 -3.51 -10.62 -19.62
CA ALA A 388 -4.02 -9.36 -19.09
C ALA A 388 -2.92 -8.36 -18.70
N ILE A 389 -1.66 -8.79 -18.45
CA ILE A 389 -0.55 -7.84 -18.16
C ILE A 389 -0.22 -6.92 -19.34
N TYR A 390 -0.64 -7.29 -20.56
CA TYR A 390 -0.44 -6.49 -21.76
C TYR A 390 -1.66 -5.63 -22.13
N SER A 391 -2.67 -5.56 -21.25
CA SER A 391 -3.87 -4.76 -21.47
C SER A 391 -3.59 -3.28 -21.71
N ARG A 392 -4.42 -2.64 -22.52
CA ARG A 392 -4.43 -1.17 -22.66
C ARG A 392 -4.97 -0.46 -21.42
N SER A 393 -5.68 -1.15 -20.53
CA SER A 393 -6.15 -0.59 -19.26
C SER A 393 -5.08 -0.71 -18.18
N HIS A 394 -4.60 0.43 -17.68
CA HIS A 394 -3.65 0.46 -16.56
C HIS A 394 -4.15 -0.27 -15.31
N HIS A 395 -5.46 -0.23 -15.03
CA HIS A 395 -6.05 -0.93 -13.88
C HIS A 395 -6.01 -2.45 -14.06
N MET A 396 -6.30 -2.93 -15.28
CA MET A 396 -6.19 -4.36 -15.61
C MET A 396 -4.75 -4.85 -15.49
N VAL A 397 -3.79 -4.11 -16.06
CA VAL A 397 -2.36 -4.44 -15.96
C VAL A 397 -1.92 -4.53 -14.50
N PHE A 398 -2.29 -3.53 -13.68
CA PHE A 398 -1.98 -3.52 -12.26
C PHE A 398 -2.57 -4.76 -11.55
N CYS A 399 -3.85 -5.06 -11.77
CA CYS A 399 -4.52 -6.21 -11.17
C CYS A 399 -3.88 -7.54 -11.59
N ALA A 400 -3.58 -7.69 -12.88
CA ALA A 400 -2.97 -8.89 -13.44
C ALA A 400 -1.54 -9.13 -12.92
N GLN A 401 -0.72 -8.08 -12.85
CA GLN A 401 0.61 -8.16 -12.24
C GLN A 401 0.53 -8.59 -10.77
N ASP A 402 -0.42 -8.03 -10.01
CA ASP A 402 -0.65 -8.41 -8.62
C ASP A 402 -1.15 -9.86 -8.48
N VAL A 403 -1.97 -10.34 -9.43
CA VAL A 403 -2.37 -11.76 -9.49
C VAL A 403 -1.17 -12.66 -9.65
N LEU A 404 -0.33 -12.42 -10.65
CA LEU A 404 0.87 -13.22 -10.90
C LEU A 404 1.82 -13.17 -9.69
N ARG A 405 1.98 -11.99 -9.07
CA ARG A 405 2.76 -11.82 -7.84
C ARG A 405 2.22 -12.65 -6.67
N HIS A 406 0.90 -12.66 -6.44
CA HIS A 406 0.29 -13.46 -5.37
C HIS A 406 0.44 -14.97 -5.61
N LEU A 407 0.39 -15.41 -6.87
CA LEU A 407 0.55 -16.82 -7.25
C LEU A 407 2.02 -17.25 -7.31
N ALA A 408 2.95 -16.32 -7.53
CA ALA A 408 4.38 -16.58 -7.43
C ALA A 408 4.81 -17.05 -6.03
N TYR A 409 4.11 -16.61 -4.97
CA TYR A 409 4.34 -17.16 -3.63
C TYR A 409 3.74 -18.57 -3.44
N VAL A 410 2.79 -18.99 -4.28
CA VAL A 410 2.12 -20.30 -4.14
C VAL A 410 2.85 -21.38 -4.92
N ALA A 411 3.23 -21.11 -6.16
CA ALA A 411 3.88 -22.07 -7.05
C ALA A 411 4.89 -21.39 -7.98
N PRO A 412 6.02 -20.89 -7.44
CA PRO A 412 7.01 -20.11 -8.19
C PRO A 412 7.61 -20.90 -9.36
N ASP A 413 7.98 -22.16 -9.16
CA ASP A 413 8.63 -23.01 -10.17
C ASP A 413 7.78 -23.24 -11.41
N ARG A 414 6.46 -23.24 -11.25
CA ARG A 414 5.52 -23.37 -12.37
C ARG A 414 5.31 -22.05 -13.10
N LEU A 415 5.34 -20.95 -12.36
CA LEU A 415 4.95 -19.63 -12.86
C LEU A 415 6.09 -18.92 -13.59
N PHE A 416 7.28 -18.89 -13.00
CA PHE A 416 8.37 -18.06 -13.50
C PHE A 416 8.95 -18.50 -14.84
N PRO A 417 9.26 -19.78 -15.14
CA PRO A 417 9.97 -20.14 -16.37
C PRO A 417 9.30 -19.62 -17.65
N LYS A 418 7.98 -19.79 -17.75
CA LYS A 418 7.20 -19.32 -18.92
C LYS A 418 7.08 -17.80 -18.95
N LEU A 419 6.86 -17.15 -17.81
CA LEU A 419 6.72 -15.69 -17.77
C LEU A 419 8.04 -14.98 -18.06
N LEU A 420 9.15 -15.48 -17.51
CA LEU A 420 10.47 -14.88 -17.67
C LEU A 420 10.97 -15.00 -19.11
N SER A 421 10.77 -16.14 -19.77
CA SER A 421 11.11 -16.27 -21.20
C SER A 421 10.36 -15.26 -22.10
N GLU A 422 9.11 -14.92 -21.76
CA GLU A 422 8.37 -13.88 -22.47
C GLU A 422 8.88 -12.47 -22.15
N VAL A 423 9.24 -12.21 -20.88
CA VAL A 423 9.82 -10.94 -20.44
C VAL A 423 11.17 -10.69 -21.13
N GLU A 424 12.04 -11.69 -21.21
CA GLU A 424 13.34 -11.62 -21.90
C GLU A 424 13.16 -11.19 -23.35
N LYS A 425 12.24 -11.85 -24.08
CA LYS A 425 11.90 -11.49 -25.45
C LYS A 425 11.41 -10.03 -25.58
N ASN A 426 10.59 -9.57 -24.64
CA ASN A 426 10.06 -8.20 -24.66
C ASN A 426 11.11 -7.14 -24.30
N LEU A 427 12.12 -7.47 -23.50
CA LEU A 427 13.24 -6.57 -23.18
C LEU A 427 14.14 -6.33 -24.40
N GLU A 428 14.30 -7.34 -25.24
CA GLU A 428 15.06 -7.25 -26.50
C GLU A 428 14.28 -6.51 -27.61
N ASP A 429 12.96 -6.73 -27.69
CA ASP A 429 12.10 -6.10 -28.69
C ASP A 429 11.65 -4.67 -28.31
N SER A 430 12.52 -3.70 -28.58
CA SER A 430 12.22 -2.28 -28.36
C SER A 430 11.08 -1.70 -29.22
N SER A 431 10.60 -2.42 -30.26
CA SER A 431 9.51 -1.95 -31.12
C SER A 431 8.16 -1.95 -30.41
N GLN A 432 7.98 -2.85 -29.42
CA GLN A 432 6.74 -3.02 -28.66
C GLN A 432 6.80 -2.30 -27.31
N SER A 433 6.92 -0.98 -27.33
CA SER A 433 7.11 -0.16 -26.12
C SER A 433 6.11 -0.43 -24.98
N THR A 434 4.83 -0.67 -25.27
CA THR A 434 3.82 -1.00 -24.24
C THR A 434 4.11 -2.35 -23.58
N ARG A 435 4.49 -3.38 -24.35
CA ARG A 435 4.81 -4.71 -23.81
C ARG A 435 6.09 -4.70 -23.00
N LEU A 436 7.10 -3.95 -23.47
CA LEU A 436 8.33 -3.69 -22.74
C LEU A 436 8.03 -3.08 -21.37
N LEU A 437 7.25 -1.99 -21.33
CA LEU A 437 6.90 -1.32 -20.08
C LEU A 437 6.10 -2.23 -19.12
N SER A 438 5.14 -2.99 -19.65
CA SER A 438 4.40 -3.99 -18.86
C SER A 438 5.31 -5.06 -18.27
N SER A 439 6.33 -5.49 -19.01
CA SER A 439 7.30 -6.51 -18.58
C SER A 439 8.21 -5.99 -17.47
N ILE A 440 8.76 -4.76 -17.62
CA ILE A 440 9.58 -4.13 -16.56
C ILE A 440 8.73 -3.86 -15.31
N SER A 441 7.49 -3.41 -15.47
CA SER A 441 6.56 -3.21 -14.36
C SER A 441 6.18 -4.54 -13.68
N PHE A 442 6.05 -5.62 -14.44
CA PHE A 442 5.86 -6.96 -13.88
C PHE A 442 7.08 -7.41 -13.08
N LEU A 443 8.30 -7.26 -13.61
CA LEU A 443 9.54 -7.53 -12.88
C LEU A 443 9.59 -6.73 -11.58
N ALA A 444 9.24 -5.45 -11.60
CA ALA A 444 9.18 -4.60 -10.40
C ALA A 444 8.15 -5.11 -9.37
N SER A 445 7.00 -5.59 -9.81
CA SER A 445 5.95 -6.14 -8.94
C SER A 445 6.38 -7.49 -8.34
N ALA A 446 6.89 -8.40 -9.17
CA ALA A 446 7.26 -9.76 -8.80
C ALA A 446 8.70 -9.90 -8.25
N SER A 447 9.45 -8.81 -8.10
CA SER A 447 10.87 -8.84 -7.68
C SER A 447 11.09 -9.63 -6.38
N HIS A 448 10.24 -9.45 -5.36
CA HIS A 448 10.41 -10.15 -4.09
C HIS A 448 10.27 -11.67 -4.22
N PRO A 449 9.13 -12.23 -4.70
CA PRO A 449 9.05 -13.68 -4.87
C PRO A 449 10.03 -14.22 -5.91
N LEU A 450 10.46 -13.42 -6.89
CA LEU A 450 11.43 -13.82 -7.91
C LEU A 450 12.85 -13.95 -7.33
N PHE A 451 13.32 -13.01 -6.50
CA PHE A 451 14.70 -12.97 -6.03
C PHE A 451 14.88 -13.39 -4.56
N SER A 452 13.81 -13.83 -3.90
CA SER A 452 13.86 -14.35 -2.53
C SER A 452 14.37 -15.79 -2.52
N ARG A 453 15.47 -16.04 -1.79
CA ARG A 453 16.03 -17.40 -1.59
C ARG A 453 15.04 -18.33 -0.90
N GLU A 454 14.15 -17.82 -0.05
CA GLU A 454 13.12 -18.63 0.61
C GLU A 454 11.96 -19.05 -0.32
N VAL A 455 11.76 -18.33 -1.43
CA VAL A 455 10.58 -18.50 -2.30
C VAL A 455 10.97 -19.14 -3.63
N TYR A 456 11.97 -18.59 -4.31
CA TYR A 456 12.43 -19.07 -5.60
C TYR A 456 13.96 -18.92 -5.73
N PRO A 457 14.74 -19.86 -5.15
CA PRO A 457 16.20 -19.79 -5.17
C PRO A 457 16.80 -19.68 -6.58
N SER A 458 16.23 -20.45 -7.53
CA SER A 458 16.56 -20.44 -8.95
C SER A 458 16.36 -19.09 -9.64
N GLY A 459 15.73 -18.11 -9.00
CA GLY A 459 15.58 -16.76 -9.52
C GLY A 459 16.90 -15.98 -9.60
N ALA A 460 17.90 -16.37 -8.80
CA ALA A 460 19.18 -15.71 -8.74
C ALA A 460 19.88 -15.61 -10.11
N LYS A 461 19.80 -16.67 -10.93
CA LYS A 461 20.43 -16.71 -12.27
C LYS A 461 19.95 -15.62 -13.24
N TYR A 462 18.73 -15.11 -13.05
CA TYR A 462 18.17 -14.08 -13.94
C TYR A 462 18.56 -12.66 -13.53
N LEU A 463 19.06 -12.47 -12.31
CA LEU A 463 19.27 -11.13 -11.74
C LEU A 463 20.24 -10.31 -12.60
N HIS A 464 21.39 -10.89 -12.94
CA HIS A 464 22.41 -10.22 -13.74
C HIS A 464 21.83 -9.78 -15.10
N GLN A 465 21.22 -10.70 -15.84
CA GLN A 465 20.63 -10.41 -17.15
C GLN A 465 19.58 -9.30 -17.07
N PHE A 466 18.65 -9.35 -16.12
CA PHE A 466 17.61 -8.33 -16.00
C PHE A 466 18.13 -6.97 -15.56
N LEU A 467 19.16 -6.93 -14.72
CA LEU A 467 19.81 -5.67 -14.33
C LEU A 467 20.49 -4.99 -15.54
N PHE A 468 21.24 -5.75 -16.34
CA PHE A 468 21.95 -5.20 -17.50
C PHE A 468 21.01 -4.86 -18.66
N SER A 469 20.10 -5.77 -19.05
CA SER A 469 19.14 -5.54 -20.14
C SER A 469 18.20 -4.36 -19.86
N SER A 470 17.77 -4.18 -18.60
CA SER A 470 16.90 -3.06 -18.24
C SER A 470 17.63 -1.72 -18.19
N LEU A 471 18.97 -1.71 -18.12
CA LEU A 471 19.74 -0.48 -17.93
C LEU A 471 19.65 0.47 -19.13
N ASP A 472 19.59 -0.07 -20.35
CA ASP A 472 19.41 0.69 -21.59
C ASP A 472 18.00 1.29 -21.75
N HIS A 473 17.12 1.04 -20.79
CA HIS A 473 15.79 1.61 -20.75
C HIS A 473 15.70 2.88 -19.88
N LEU A 474 16.79 3.27 -19.21
CA LEU A 474 16.94 4.60 -18.65
C LEU A 474 17.25 5.60 -19.77
N ASP A 475 16.29 6.48 -20.04
CA ASP A 475 16.30 7.45 -21.14
C ASP A 475 15.85 8.84 -20.66
N GLY A 476 16.63 9.88 -20.96
CA GLY A 476 16.27 11.28 -20.66
C GLY A 476 15.05 11.78 -21.44
N ILE A 477 14.74 11.16 -22.58
CA ILE A 477 13.64 11.56 -23.46
C ILE A 477 12.33 10.91 -23.01
N ASN A 478 12.32 9.58 -22.81
CA ASN A 478 11.13 8.85 -22.40
C ASN A 478 10.98 8.74 -20.88
N PHE A 479 10.30 9.73 -20.29
CA PHE A 479 10.00 9.78 -18.86
C PHE A 479 9.33 8.52 -18.30
N ILE A 480 8.37 7.93 -19.02
CA ILE A 480 7.62 6.77 -18.53
C ILE A 480 8.51 5.52 -18.49
N LYS A 481 9.36 5.34 -19.51
CA LYS A 481 10.36 4.27 -19.57
C LYS A 481 11.31 4.38 -18.37
N SER A 482 11.90 5.54 -18.17
CA SER A 482 12.83 5.79 -17.07
C SER A 482 12.22 5.61 -15.70
N VAL A 483 11.01 6.11 -15.44
CA VAL A 483 10.36 5.92 -14.13
C VAL A 483 10.01 4.46 -13.89
N THR A 484 9.59 3.71 -14.91
CA THR A 484 9.27 2.29 -14.79
C THR A 484 10.52 1.47 -14.48
N THR A 485 11.61 1.72 -15.22
CA THR A 485 12.93 1.10 -15.00
C THR A 485 13.52 1.46 -13.64
N LEU A 486 13.49 2.73 -13.24
CA LEU A 486 13.94 3.14 -11.90
C LEU A 486 13.09 2.54 -10.78
N SER A 487 11.80 2.28 -11.02
CA SER A 487 10.94 1.59 -10.06
C SER A 487 11.32 0.12 -9.92
N PHE A 488 11.64 -0.57 -11.02
CA PHE A 488 12.18 -1.93 -11.00
C PHE A 488 13.49 -1.99 -10.19
N PHE A 489 14.49 -1.18 -10.55
CA PHE A 489 15.75 -1.12 -9.80
C PHE A 489 15.53 -0.73 -8.34
N GLY A 490 14.63 0.22 -8.08
CA GLY A 490 14.25 0.61 -6.73
C GLY A 490 13.78 -0.58 -5.90
N THR A 491 12.91 -1.43 -6.45
CA THR A 491 12.46 -2.64 -5.75
C THR A 491 13.63 -3.60 -5.50
N ILE A 492 14.51 -3.82 -6.48
CA ILE A 492 15.70 -4.66 -6.31
C ILE A 492 16.58 -4.17 -5.15
N PHE A 493 16.86 -2.88 -5.09
CA PHE A 493 17.72 -2.30 -4.05
C PHE A 493 17.17 -2.44 -2.62
N TYR A 494 15.85 -2.62 -2.45
CA TYR A 494 15.25 -2.92 -1.15
C TYR A 494 15.32 -4.40 -0.76
N ILE A 495 15.52 -5.30 -1.72
CA ILE A 495 15.50 -6.75 -1.51
C ILE A 495 16.92 -7.32 -1.49
N ILE A 496 17.82 -6.79 -2.33
CA ILE A 496 19.15 -7.34 -2.59
C ILE A 496 20.23 -6.32 -2.18
N PRO A 497 21.14 -6.67 -1.27
CA PRO A 497 22.29 -5.84 -0.95
C PRO A 497 23.35 -5.92 -2.07
N PHE A 498 23.88 -4.77 -2.48
CA PHE A 498 24.91 -4.67 -3.52
C PHE A 498 26.31 -4.73 -2.89
N LEU A 499 26.60 -5.86 -2.24
CA LEU A 499 27.88 -6.15 -1.59
C LEU A 499 28.69 -7.14 -2.42
N ASP A 500 30.02 -7.07 -2.29
CA ASP A 500 30.93 -7.99 -2.93
C ASP A 500 30.74 -9.40 -2.36
N GLY A 501 30.29 -10.34 -3.19
CA GLY A 501 29.84 -11.69 -2.82
C GLY A 501 30.96 -12.67 -2.42
N PHE A 502 31.90 -12.25 -1.59
CA PHE A 502 32.96 -13.10 -1.07
C PHE A 502 32.60 -13.55 0.34
N ASN A 503 32.16 -14.81 0.48
CA ASN A 503 32.17 -15.68 1.68
C ASN A 503 30.83 -16.39 1.94
N ALA A 504 30.39 -17.27 1.02
CA ALA A 504 29.36 -18.26 1.30
C ALA A 504 29.98 -19.66 1.17
N ASN A 505 29.98 -20.43 2.26
CA ASN A 505 30.58 -21.78 2.36
C ASN A 505 29.63 -22.89 1.87
N SER A 506 28.73 -22.61 0.92
CA SER A 506 27.74 -23.56 0.42
C SER A 506 27.99 -23.96 -1.04
N ASP A 507 27.86 -25.26 -1.30
CA ASP A 507 28.17 -25.91 -2.58
C ASP A 507 26.92 -26.15 -3.46
N SER A 508 25.80 -25.45 -3.22
CA SER A 508 24.62 -25.62 -4.07
C SER A 508 24.78 -24.85 -5.39
N GLN A 509 24.30 -25.42 -6.50
CA GLN A 509 24.29 -24.74 -7.80
C GLN A 509 23.58 -23.37 -7.74
N GLU A 510 22.52 -23.28 -6.93
CA GLU A 510 21.75 -22.05 -6.78
C GLU A 510 22.54 -20.96 -6.04
N ASP A 511 23.45 -21.34 -5.14
CA ASP A 511 24.39 -20.43 -4.48
C ASP A 511 25.52 -20.00 -5.43
N GLU A 512 25.97 -20.88 -6.32
CA GLU A 512 26.90 -20.52 -7.40
C GLU A 512 26.28 -19.49 -8.36
N GLU A 513 25.07 -19.72 -8.84
CA GLU A 513 24.32 -18.79 -9.72
C GLU A 513 24.12 -17.42 -9.06
N ALA A 514 23.85 -17.43 -7.75
CA ALA A 514 23.81 -16.25 -6.92
C ALA A 514 25.16 -15.50 -6.88
N ARG A 515 26.25 -16.20 -6.53
CA ARG A 515 27.60 -15.64 -6.52
C ARG A 515 27.99 -15.04 -7.88
N HIS A 516 27.73 -15.78 -8.96
CA HIS A 516 27.99 -15.32 -10.32
C HIS A 516 27.25 -14.03 -10.66
N SER A 517 25.99 -13.90 -10.22
CA SER A 517 25.22 -12.67 -10.43
C SER A 517 25.78 -11.48 -9.64
N ALA A 518 26.30 -11.72 -8.44
CA ALA A 518 26.87 -10.69 -7.57
C ALA A 518 28.24 -10.15 -8.05
N LEU A 519 29.04 -10.95 -8.78
CA LEU A 519 30.34 -10.52 -9.30
C LEU A 519 30.27 -9.25 -10.16
N GLY A 520 29.15 -9.04 -10.87
CA GLY A 520 28.94 -7.88 -11.73
C GLY A 520 28.44 -6.62 -11.02
N PHE A 521 28.16 -6.65 -9.71
CA PHE A 521 27.49 -5.54 -9.02
C PHE A 521 28.30 -4.24 -9.02
N ASN A 522 29.63 -4.30 -8.92
CA ASN A 522 30.46 -3.11 -8.92
C ASN A 522 30.45 -2.39 -10.27
N GLU A 523 30.66 -3.15 -11.36
CA GLU A 523 30.62 -2.62 -12.72
C GLU A 523 29.21 -2.09 -13.04
N TRP A 524 28.19 -2.88 -12.72
CA TRP A 524 26.81 -2.49 -12.94
C TRP A 524 26.44 -1.22 -12.14
N SER A 525 26.90 -1.08 -10.89
CA SER A 525 26.64 0.10 -10.05
C SER A 525 27.20 1.37 -10.67
N LEU A 526 28.42 1.31 -11.22
CA LEU A 526 29.01 2.43 -11.95
C LEU A 526 28.24 2.74 -13.25
N ALA A 527 27.88 1.71 -14.01
CA ALA A 527 27.08 1.88 -15.23
C ALA A 527 25.70 2.49 -14.94
N PHE A 528 25.06 2.06 -13.85
CA PHE A 528 23.79 2.61 -13.36
C PHE A 528 23.91 4.10 -13.03
N VAL A 529 24.92 4.47 -12.23
CA VAL A 529 25.17 5.89 -11.88
C VAL A 529 25.47 6.72 -13.13
N ALA A 530 26.26 6.19 -14.07
CA ALA A 530 26.55 6.85 -15.33
C ALA A 530 25.27 7.11 -16.15
N LYS A 531 24.40 6.11 -16.31
CA LYS A 531 23.13 6.24 -17.02
C LYS A 531 22.15 7.18 -16.32
N VAL A 532 22.10 7.19 -14.98
CA VAL A 532 21.29 8.16 -14.24
C VAL A 532 21.83 9.58 -14.47
N CYS A 533 23.13 9.81 -14.38
CA CYS A 533 23.73 11.11 -14.67
C CYS A 533 23.45 11.56 -16.11
N ASP A 534 23.56 10.63 -17.06
CA ASP A 534 23.26 10.86 -18.47
C ASP A 534 21.80 11.26 -18.70
N MET A 535 20.86 10.51 -18.13
CA MET A 535 19.43 10.83 -18.16
C MET A 535 19.15 12.22 -17.57
N LEU A 536 19.76 12.55 -16.42
CA LEU A 536 19.53 13.82 -15.73
C LEU A 536 20.09 15.03 -16.47
N LYS A 537 21.16 14.87 -17.24
CA LYS A 537 21.82 16.00 -17.94
C LYS A 537 20.91 16.63 -19.01
N HIS A 538 19.96 15.85 -19.54
CA HIS A 538 19.05 16.25 -20.61
C HIS A 538 17.73 16.84 -20.14
N LEU A 539 17.50 16.92 -18.82
CA LEU A 539 16.24 17.40 -18.28
C LEU A 539 16.13 18.93 -18.26
N ASP A 540 14.91 19.40 -18.50
CA ASP A 540 14.54 20.81 -18.38
C ASP A 540 14.64 21.32 -16.93
N ALA A 541 14.50 22.64 -16.80
CA ALA A 541 14.48 23.29 -15.50
C ALA A 541 13.31 22.79 -14.64
N PHE A 542 13.60 22.32 -13.44
CA PHE A 542 12.57 21.82 -12.52
C PHE A 542 11.49 22.87 -12.24
N GLU A 543 10.23 22.45 -12.33
CA GLU A 543 9.04 23.21 -11.96
C GLU A 543 8.24 22.54 -10.85
N LYS A 544 7.92 23.28 -9.78
CA LYS A 544 7.18 22.73 -8.64
C LYS A 544 5.73 22.37 -9.00
N SER A 545 5.14 23.08 -9.95
CA SER A 545 3.81 22.84 -10.50
C SER A 545 3.76 21.62 -11.42
N ASN A 546 4.90 21.21 -11.99
CA ASN A 546 4.96 20.06 -12.88
C ASN A 546 4.96 18.75 -12.06
N GLY A 547 3.88 17.98 -12.21
CA GLY A 547 3.71 16.68 -11.58
C GLY A 547 4.79 15.66 -11.98
N ARG A 548 5.36 15.78 -13.19
CA ARG A 548 6.43 14.90 -13.67
C ARG A 548 7.73 15.14 -12.91
N ASP A 549 8.15 16.40 -12.77
CA ASP A 549 9.40 16.76 -12.09
C ASP A 549 9.37 16.40 -10.60
N THR A 550 8.24 16.70 -9.96
CA THR A 550 8.03 16.33 -8.55
C THR A 550 7.95 14.82 -8.36
N GLY A 551 7.36 14.10 -9.32
CA GLY A 551 7.38 12.64 -9.38
C GLY A 551 8.79 12.08 -9.52
N LEU A 552 9.59 12.62 -10.44
CA LEU A 552 10.95 12.16 -10.71
C LEU A 552 11.87 12.32 -9.51
N ILE A 553 11.83 13.47 -8.84
CA ILE A 553 12.59 13.69 -7.60
C ILE A 553 12.24 12.62 -6.56
N ARG A 554 10.96 12.25 -6.41
CA ARG A 554 10.55 11.21 -5.47
C ARG A 554 11.04 9.84 -5.90
N VAL A 555 11.04 9.54 -7.20
CA VAL A 555 11.54 8.27 -7.74
C VAL A 555 13.05 8.16 -7.50
N ILE A 556 13.85 9.16 -7.91
CA ILE A 556 15.30 9.20 -7.65
C ILE A 556 15.58 9.02 -6.16
N TYR A 557 14.88 9.77 -5.30
CA TYR A 557 15.08 9.65 -3.86
C TYR A 557 14.76 8.24 -3.34
N ARG A 558 13.63 7.64 -3.77
CA ARG A 558 13.19 6.32 -3.29
C ARG A 558 14.02 5.17 -3.82
N THR A 559 14.53 5.28 -5.04
CA THR A 559 15.34 4.27 -5.73
C THR A 559 16.80 4.37 -5.33
N CYS A 560 17.42 5.55 -5.42
CA CYS A 560 18.85 5.68 -5.20
C CYS A 560 19.23 5.68 -3.71
N ARG A 561 18.31 5.98 -2.78
CA ARG A 561 18.58 5.89 -1.34
C ARG A 561 18.98 4.48 -0.89
N PRO A 562 18.16 3.43 -1.06
CA PRO A 562 18.56 2.07 -0.67
C PRO A 562 19.79 1.59 -1.45
N PHE A 563 19.93 1.99 -2.72
CA PHE A 563 21.12 1.69 -3.53
C PHE A 563 22.41 2.19 -2.85
N PHE A 564 22.54 3.50 -2.61
CA PHE A 564 23.77 4.03 -2.03
C PHE A 564 24.01 3.55 -0.59
N CYS A 565 22.95 3.23 0.15
CA CYS A 565 23.08 2.68 1.50
C CYS A 565 23.50 1.20 1.51
N SER A 566 23.30 0.45 0.41
CA SER A 566 23.63 -0.97 0.33
C SER A 566 24.98 -1.27 -0.35
N LEU A 567 25.66 -0.25 -0.89
CA LEU A 567 26.97 -0.39 -1.52
C LEU A 567 28.09 -0.64 -0.51
N SER A 568 29.08 -1.44 -0.91
CA SER A 568 30.35 -1.53 -0.20
C SER A 568 31.08 -0.18 -0.23
N GLN A 569 31.93 0.08 0.78
CA GLN A 569 32.68 1.33 0.91
C GLN A 569 33.54 1.66 -0.34
N PRO A 570 34.24 0.70 -0.99
CA PRO A 570 34.98 0.96 -2.23
C PRO A 570 34.07 1.33 -3.41
N THR A 571 32.95 0.61 -3.58
CA THR A 571 32.02 0.81 -4.70
C THR A 571 31.26 2.11 -4.56
N HIS A 572 30.83 2.44 -3.34
CA HIS A 572 30.28 3.75 -3.02
C HIS A 572 31.26 4.86 -3.39
N LEU A 573 32.53 4.76 -2.95
CA LEU A 573 33.57 5.73 -3.26
C LEU A 573 33.78 5.92 -4.78
N ALA A 574 33.82 4.83 -5.54
CA ALA A 574 33.95 4.89 -6.99
C ALA A 574 32.76 5.62 -7.64
N CYS A 575 31.54 5.34 -7.18
CA CYS A 575 30.32 6.01 -7.66
C CYS A 575 30.33 7.52 -7.37
N VAL A 576 30.66 7.93 -6.14
CA VAL A 576 30.68 9.37 -5.79
C VAL A 576 31.81 10.11 -6.50
N LYS A 577 32.98 9.50 -6.70
CA LYS A 577 34.07 10.08 -7.50
C LYS A 577 33.64 10.29 -8.95
N PHE A 578 32.99 9.30 -9.55
CA PHE A 578 32.42 9.44 -10.89
C PHE A 578 31.40 10.60 -10.95
N ILE A 579 30.48 10.69 -9.99
CA ILE A 579 29.49 11.78 -9.95
C ILE A 579 30.19 13.14 -9.87
N VAL A 580 31.20 13.29 -9.00
CA VAL A 580 31.93 14.57 -8.85
C VAL A 580 32.66 14.95 -10.13
N GLN A 581 33.33 13.99 -10.77
CA GLN A 581 34.00 14.22 -12.05
C GLN A 581 32.98 14.64 -13.11
N PHE A 582 31.88 13.90 -13.25
CA PHE A 582 30.82 14.22 -14.20
C PHE A 582 30.25 15.63 -13.99
N LEU A 583 29.92 16.00 -12.75
CA LEU A 583 29.37 17.32 -12.41
C LEU A 583 30.37 18.47 -12.56
N SER A 584 31.67 18.16 -12.53
CA SER A 584 32.76 19.10 -12.77
C SER A 584 32.96 19.42 -14.25
N GLU A 585 32.64 18.47 -15.12
CA GLU A 585 32.72 18.58 -16.58
C GLU A 585 31.40 19.06 -17.21
N ASN A 586 30.27 18.84 -16.52
CA ASN A 586 28.92 19.11 -17.04
C ASN A 586 28.13 20.09 -16.15
N THR A 587 28.33 21.39 -16.37
CA THR A 587 27.54 22.43 -15.67
C THR A 587 26.14 22.57 -16.29
N GLN A 588 25.12 21.97 -15.64
CA GLN A 588 23.74 21.97 -16.13
C GLN A 588 22.77 22.62 -15.13
N LEU A 589 22.66 23.96 -15.14
CA LEU A 589 21.89 24.71 -14.14
C LEU A 589 20.38 24.36 -14.13
N SER A 590 19.82 23.93 -15.27
CA SER A 590 18.42 23.47 -15.41
C SER A 590 18.13 22.27 -14.50
N SER A 591 18.93 21.22 -14.61
CA SER A 591 18.74 19.93 -13.95
C SER A 591 19.34 19.84 -12.54
N ARG A 592 19.96 20.92 -12.04
CA ARG A 592 20.61 20.98 -10.71
C ARG A 592 19.79 20.39 -9.57
N LYS A 593 18.46 20.53 -9.59
CA LYS A 593 17.63 20.01 -8.50
C LYS A 593 17.62 18.49 -8.47
N PHE A 594 17.63 17.84 -9.62
CA PHE A 594 17.70 16.39 -9.72
C PHE A 594 19.06 15.88 -9.25
N PHE A 595 20.16 16.50 -9.70
CA PHE A 595 21.52 16.17 -9.23
C PHE A 595 21.70 16.43 -7.73
N GLY A 596 21.10 17.49 -7.18
CA GLY A 596 21.15 17.72 -5.73
C GLY A 596 20.41 16.66 -4.92
N VAL A 597 19.36 16.03 -5.47
CA VAL A 597 18.70 14.89 -4.82
C VAL A 597 19.57 13.65 -4.90
N LEU A 598 20.18 13.38 -6.06
CA LEU A 598 21.13 12.28 -6.25
C LEU A 598 22.31 12.37 -5.27
N LEU A 599 22.94 13.54 -5.16
CA LEU A 599 24.02 13.78 -4.20
C LEU A 599 23.57 13.62 -2.75
N ARG A 600 22.35 14.06 -2.41
CA ARG A 600 21.81 13.92 -1.05
C ARG A 600 21.64 12.45 -0.65
N VAL A 601 21.20 11.59 -1.56
CA VAL A 601 21.02 10.17 -1.26
C VAL A 601 22.35 9.40 -1.30
N ALA A 602 23.29 9.78 -2.17
CA ALA A 602 24.66 9.27 -2.11
C ALA A 602 25.31 9.62 -0.75
N ALA A 603 25.15 10.86 -0.32
CA ALA A 603 25.66 11.35 0.95
C ALA A 603 25.17 10.58 2.18
N LEU A 604 23.95 10.06 2.14
CA LEU A 604 23.39 9.26 3.24
C LEU A 604 24.08 7.90 3.36
N GLY A 605 24.52 7.30 2.24
CA GLY A 605 25.12 5.96 2.25
C GLY A 605 26.45 5.91 2.98
N GLN A 606 27.36 6.85 2.68
CA GLN A 606 28.61 7.02 3.42
C GLN A 606 28.88 8.52 3.66
N PRO A 607 28.33 9.10 4.74
CA PRO A 607 28.47 10.53 5.04
C PRO A 607 29.92 11.00 5.09
N SER A 608 30.77 10.21 5.75
CA SER A 608 32.17 10.58 5.96
C SER A 608 32.96 10.70 4.65
N GLN A 609 32.85 9.67 3.81
CA GLN A 609 33.47 9.69 2.47
C GLN A 609 32.90 10.80 1.59
N THR A 610 31.62 11.10 1.73
CA THR A 610 30.99 12.17 0.94
C THR A 610 31.49 13.54 1.37
N ILE A 611 31.70 13.78 2.66
CA ILE A 611 32.30 15.03 3.12
C ILE A 611 33.70 15.18 2.49
N GLU A 612 34.54 14.15 2.61
CA GLU A 612 35.93 14.19 2.16
C GLU A 612 36.07 14.26 0.63
N HIS A 613 35.33 13.45 -0.12
CA HIS A 613 35.54 13.27 -1.56
C HIS A 613 34.52 13.97 -2.46
N VAL A 614 33.45 14.54 -1.90
CA VAL A 614 32.43 15.28 -2.66
C VAL A 614 32.32 16.71 -2.18
N PHE A 615 32.04 16.92 -0.89
CA PHE A 615 31.81 18.26 -0.36
C PHE A 615 33.08 19.12 -0.40
N GLN A 616 34.21 18.62 0.14
CA GLN A 616 35.47 19.38 0.15
C GLN A 616 35.95 19.73 -1.27
N PRO A 617 36.00 18.80 -2.25
CA PRO A 617 36.42 19.14 -3.60
C PRO A 617 35.51 20.17 -4.28
N LEU A 618 34.19 20.06 -4.10
CA LEU A 618 33.24 21.04 -4.63
C LEU A 618 33.44 22.42 -3.99
N LEU A 619 33.72 22.48 -2.69
CA LEU A 619 33.95 23.73 -1.96
C LEU A 619 35.29 24.37 -2.37
N HIS A 620 36.38 23.59 -2.36
CA HIS A 620 37.72 24.03 -2.76
C HIS A 620 37.77 24.50 -4.21
N ARG A 621 36.98 23.91 -5.11
CA ARG A 621 36.89 24.37 -6.50
C ARG A 621 36.43 25.81 -6.61
N ILE A 622 35.47 26.24 -5.78
CA ILE A 622 34.92 27.61 -5.82
C ILE A 622 35.74 28.55 -4.94
N CYS A 623 36.18 28.09 -3.78
CA CYS A 623 36.75 28.93 -2.73
C CYS A 623 38.29 28.97 -2.72
N GLY A 624 38.94 28.07 -3.47
CA GLY A 624 40.36 27.81 -3.33
C GLY A 624 40.71 27.05 -2.04
N PRO A 625 42.00 26.77 -1.79
CA PRO A 625 42.46 26.09 -0.58
C PRO A 625 42.55 26.99 0.66
N SER A 626 42.34 28.31 0.51
CA SER A 626 42.44 29.27 1.60
C SER A 626 41.14 29.36 2.39
N ASN A 627 41.24 29.50 3.72
CA ASN A 627 40.12 29.81 4.61
C ASN A 627 40.03 31.31 4.97
N GLU A 628 40.81 32.16 4.30
CA GLU A 628 40.76 33.61 4.51
C GLU A 628 39.60 34.24 3.75
N PHE A 629 38.80 35.06 4.45
CA PHE A 629 37.61 35.70 3.88
C PHE A 629 37.88 36.43 2.55
N ALA A 630 38.98 37.20 2.47
CA ALA A 630 39.31 37.97 1.28
C ALA A 630 39.64 37.07 0.08
N ALA A 631 40.42 36.01 0.29
CA ALA A 631 40.78 35.04 -0.74
C ALA A 631 39.55 34.25 -1.23
N VAL A 632 38.73 33.75 -0.30
CA VAL A 632 37.49 33.03 -0.61
C VAL A 632 36.53 33.91 -1.41
N LYS A 633 36.35 35.17 -0.99
CA LYS A 633 35.49 36.13 -1.69
C LYS A 633 36.00 36.38 -3.11
N ALA A 634 37.30 36.66 -3.27
CA ALA A 634 37.89 36.88 -4.59
C ALA A 634 37.73 35.64 -5.49
N SER A 635 37.92 34.44 -4.95
CA SER A 635 37.75 33.19 -5.71
C SER A 635 36.31 33.01 -6.18
N ILE A 636 35.31 33.20 -5.32
CA ILE A 636 33.90 33.07 -5.70
C ILE A 636 33.53 34.11 -6.77
N GLU A 637 34.00 35.35 -6.63
CA GLU A 637 33.74 36.43 -7.58
C GLU A 637 34.43 36.24 -8.93
N ALA A 638 35.46 35.39 -9.01
CA ALA A 638 36.14 35.03 -10.27
C ALA A 638 35.31 34.08 -11.15
N PHE A 639 34.39 33.30 -10.56
CA PHE A 639 33.53 32.38 -11.31
C PHE A 639 32.32 33.11 -11.92
N ALA A 640 31.82 32.59 -13.05
CA ALA A 640 30.55 33.04 -13.58
C ALA A 640 29.41 32.80 -12.57
N ASN A 641 28.43 33.70 -12.53
CA ASN A 641 27.29 33.61 -11.60
C ASN A 641 26.59 32.23 -11.63
N GLN A 642 26.46 31.65 -12.83
CA GLN A 642 25.80 30.35 -13.03
C GLN A 642 26.65 29.19 -12.49
N GLU A 643 27.97 29.25 -12.66
CA GLU A 643 28.90 28.24 -12.14
C GLU A 643 28.98 28.29 -10.61
N SER A 644 29.09 29.49 -10.04
CA SER A 644 28.97 29.71 -8.59
C SER A 644 27.64 29.16 -8.06
N GLU A 645 26.53 29.43 -8.75
CA GLU A 645 25.21 28.90 -8.37
C GLU A 645 25.15 27.36 -8.44
N TRP A 646 25.75 26.76 -9.47
CA TRP A 646 25.82 25.31 -9.67
C TRP A 646 26.58 24.63 -8.53
N PHE A 647 27.86 24.96 -8.35
CA PHE A 647 28.71 24.25 -7.39
C PHE A 647 28.28 24.52 -5.93
N LEU A 648 27.86 25.75 -5.57
CA LEU A 648 27.32 26.02 -4.23
C LEU A 648 26.02 25.26 -3.97
N TYR A 649 25.17 25.09 -4.98
CA TYR A 649 23.95 24.30 -4.84
C TYR A 649 24.25 22.82 -4.59
N LEU A 650 25.22 22.25 -5.31
CA LEU A 650 25.65 20.86 -5.15
C LEU A 650 26.26 20.64 -3.76
N ALA A 651 27.21 21.49 -3.36
CA ALA A 651 27.83 21.45 -2.03
C ALA A 651 26.79 21.58 -0.90
N ALA A 652 25.83 22.49 -1.04
CA ALA A 652 24.74 22.61 -0.08
C ALA A 652 23.83 21.37 -0.04
N SER A 653 23.69 20.65 -1.14
CA SER A 653 22.74 19.52 -1.23
C SER A 653 23.32 18.22 -0.68
N CYS A 654 24.62 17.94 -0.87
CA CYS A 654 25.24 16.73 -0.34
C CYS A 654 25.30 16.72 1.19
N ILE A 655 25.60 17.84 1.85
CA ILE A 655 25.76 17.87 3.33
C ILE A 655 24.47 17.66 4.14
N ARG A 656 23.29 17.69 3.49
CA ARG A 656 21.98 17.73 4.16
C ARG A 656 21.73 16.54 5.10
N GLU A 657 22.32 15.40 4.78
CA GLU A 657 22.19 14.14 5.54
C GLU A 657 23.52 13.73 6.20
N CYS A 658 24.55 14.58 6.19
CA CYS A 658 25.88 14.27 6.71
C CYS A 658 26.13 14.78 8.14
N GLY A 659 25.09 14.87 8.97
CA GLY A 659 25.21 15.20 10.39
C GLY A 659 26.23 14.32 11.10
N GLY A 660 26.92 14.89 12.10
CA GLY A 660 27.97 14.21 12.86
C GLY A 660 29.21 15.09 13.07
N GLU A 661 30.22 14.53 13.74
CA GLU A 661 31.44 15.25 14.12
C GLU A 661 32.24 15.76 12.91
N GLN A 662 32.27 14.99 11.81
CA GLN A 662 32.99 15.40 10.61
C GLN A 662 32.40 16.67 9.97
N LEU A 663 31.07 16.78 9.85
CA LEU A 663 30.46 18.02 9.37
C LEU A 663 30.63 19.16 10.39
N ALA A 664 30.56 18.85 11.69
CA ALA A 664 30.79 19.84 12.74
C ALA A 664 32.19 20.47 12.64
N SER A 665 33.22 19.67 12.31
CA SER A 665 34.59 20.16 12.09
C SER A 665 34.71 21.18 10.96
N GLN A 666 33.78 21.15 9.99
CA GLN A 666 33.79 22.00 8.80
C GLN A 666 32.99 23.30 8.98
N VAL A 667 32.32 23.50 10.12
CA VAL A 667 31.44 24.65 10.36
C VAL A 667 32.20 25.98 10.26
N ALA A 668 33.45 26.03 10.71
CA ALA A 668 34.28 27.24 10.60
C ALA A 668 34.53 27.62 9.13
N SER A 669 34.99 26.67 8.32
CA SER A 669 35.22 26.87 6.87
C SER A 669 33.93 27.24 6.15
N ILE A 670 32.82 26.55 6.46
CA ILE A 670 31.49 26.86 5.91
C ILE A 670 31.06 28.29 6.27
N SER A 671 31.32 28.74 7.50
CA SER A 671 30.97 30.09 7.96
C SER A 671 31.66 31.17 7.13
N VAL A 672 32.95 31.00 6.82
CA VAL A 672 33.70 31.92 5.95
C VAL A 672 33.10 31.97 4.55
N VAL A 673 32.86 30.81 3.94
CA VAL A 673 32.25 30.70 2.60
C VAL A 673 30.88 31.36 2.56
N VAL A 674 30.02 31.06 3.54
CA VAL A 674 28.69 31.65 3.65
C VAL A 674 28.78 33.17 3.73
N THR A 675 29.66 33.70 4.58
CA THR A 675 29.83 35.15 4.76
C THR A 675 30.24 35.79 3.44
N ALA A 676 31.21 35.21 2.72
CA ALA A 676 31.63 35.68 1.41
C ALA A 676 30.47 35.65 0.39
N VAL A 677 29.79 34.50 0.27
CA VAL A 677 28.65 34.30 -0.65
C VAL A 677 27.49 35.27 -0.36
N LEU A 678 27.23 35.59 0.90
CA LEU A 678 26.15 36.52 1.27
C LEU A 678 26.44 37.98 0.89
N THR A 679 27.72 38.35 0.75
CA THR A 679 28.13 39.68 0.25
C THR A 679 28.17 39.78 -1.28
N HIS A 680 28.00 38.66 -1.98
CA HIS A 680 28.10 38.58 -3.44
C HIS A 680 27.02 39.42 -4.15
N LYS A 681 27.35 40.05 -5.30
CA LYS A 681 26.44 40.95 -6.05
C LYS A 681 25.18 40.24 -6.58
N SER A 682 25.30 38.98 -7.02
CA SER A 682 24.17 38.19 -7.54
C SER A 682 23.23 37.66 -6.46
N LYS A 683 21.92 37.95 -6.61
CA LYS A 683 20.84 37.47 -5.72
C LYS A 683 20.74 35.94 -5.70
N ASN A 684 21.00 35.27 -6.82
CA ASN A 684 20.92 33.82 -6.93
C ASN A 684 22.07 33.13 -6.19
N VAL A 685 23.28 33.66 -6.31
CA VAL A 685 24.45 33.19 -5.55
C VAL A 685 24.22 33.34 -4.05
N ARG A 686 23.72 34.51 -3.59
CA ARG A 686 23.32 34.72 -2.18
C ARG A 686 22.24 33.73 -1.71
N LYS A 687 21.35 33.26 -2.60
CA LYS A 687 20.34 32.24 -2.27
C LYS A 687 20.97 30.87 -2.04
N MET A 688 22.06 30.54 -2.73
CA MET A 688 22.80 29.28 -2.50
C MET A 688 23.54 29.29 -1.17
N GLY A 689 24.18 30.40 -0.80
CA GLY A 689 24.78 30.55 0.54
C GLY A 689 23.77 30.34 1.67
N ARG A 690 22.57 30.94 1.56
CA ARG A 690 21.47 30.69 2.52
C ARG A 690 21.02 29.23 2.57
N LYS A 691 21.04 28.53 1.42
CA LYS A 691 20.71 27.11 1.36
C LYS A 691 21.78 26.26 2.04
N LEU A 692 23.07 26.60 1.85
CA LEU A 692 24.19 25.95 2.51
C LEU A 692 24.02 26.02 4.04
N VAL A 693 23.86 27.22 4.60
CA VAL A 693 23.60 27.43 6.05
C VAL A 693 22.43 26.59 6.53
N ARG A 694 21.28 26.69 5.86
CA ARG A 694 20.07 25.98 6.26
C ARG A 694 20.29 24.47 6.27
N ASN A 695 20.99 23.92 5.27
CA ASN A 695 21.21 22.49 5.18
C ASN A 695 22.26 22.03 6.20
N THR A 696 23.31 22.81 6.48
CA THR A 696 24.25 22.55 7.58
C THR A 696 23.55 22.51 8.93
N LEU A 697 22.75 23.52 9.26
CA LEU A 697 22.01 23.58 10.52
C LEU A 697 21.07 22.38 10.65
N LYS A 698 20.25 22.14 9.64
CA LYS A 698 19.31 21.03 9.69
C LYS A 698 19.99 19.66 9.77
N ALA A 699 21.17 19.48 9.16
CA ALA A 699 21.95 18.24 9.28
C ALA A 699 22.49 18.04 10.71
N LEU A 700 22.82 19.12 11.42
CA LEU A 700 23.38 19.05 12.77
C LEU A 700 22.30 19.08 13.88
N THR A 701 21.10 19.61 13.60
CA THR A 701 20.09 19.87 14.64
C THR A 701 18.78 19.09 14.48
N GLU A 702 18.44 18.58 13.29
CA GLU A 702 17.21 17.78 13.12
C GLU A 702 17.48 16.30 13.42
N THR A 703 16.50 15.63 14.02
CA THR A 703 16.50 14.17 14.14
C THR A 703 16.03 13.54 12.84
N TYR A 704 16.85 12.67 12.24
CA TYR A 704 16.52 11.91 11.04
C TYR A 704 17.19 10.53 11.06
N ALA A 705 16.66 9.58 10.29
CA ALA A 705 17.20 8.23 10.22
C ALA A 705 18.49 8.18 9.39
N THR A 706 19.57 7.71 10.00
CA THR A 706 20.89 7.53 9.38
C THR A 706 21.02 6.20 8.66
N ASP A 707 20.46 5.12 9.25
CA ASP A 707 20.48 3.79 8.66
C ASP A 707 19.15 3.50 7.98
N SER A 708 19.19 3.21 6.68
CA SER A 708 17.98 2.89 5.89
C SER A 708 18.07 1.57 5.14
N VAL A 709 19.14 0.82 5.39
CA VAL A 709 19.25 -0.56 4.92
C VAL A 709 18.26 -1.40 5.72
N GLY A 710 17.49 -2.27 5.04
CA GLY A 710 16.70 -3.31 5.71
C GLY A 710 17.54 -4.34 6.49
N LEU A 711 18.85 -4.08 6.63
CA LEU A 711 19.85 -4.85 7.33
C LEU A 711 20.26 -4.04 8.56
N SER A 712 19.54 -4.18 9.68
CA SER A 712 20.19 -3.96 10.98
C SER A 712 21.35 -4.96 11.08
N GLU A 713 22.42 -4.70 11.83
CA GLU A 713 23.54 -5.64 12.00
C GLU A 713 23.10 -7.09 12.33
N LYS A 714 21.91 -7.29 12.92
CA LYS A 714 21.31 -8.62 13.16
C LYS A 714 20.79 -9.36 11.90
N TYR A 715 20.42 -8.66 10.83
CA TYR A 715 19.88 -9.23 9.60
C TYR A 715 20.95 -9.57 8.55
N ILE A 716 22.19 -9.14 8.77
CA ILE A 716 23.36 -9.56 7.98
C ILE A 716 23.53 -11.09 8.02
N CYS A 717 23.02 -11.76 9.05
CA CYS A 717 23.11 -13.22 9.19
C CYS A 717 21.92 -14.04 8.65
N CYS A 718 20.79 -13.44 8.22
CA CYS A 718 19.60 -14.24 7.87
C CYS A 718 19.05 -14.04 6.46
N ASN A 719 19.37 -12.96 5.75
CA ASN A 719 18.89 -12.71 4.37
C ASN A 719 20.00 -12.22 3.44
N ALA A 720 21.25 -12.32 3.87
CA ALA A 720 22.36 -12.13 2.96
C ALA A 720 22.34 -13.24 1.92
N PHE A 721 22.84 -12.93 0.73
CA PHE A 721 23.18 -13.87 -0.33
C PHE A 721 24.37 -14.78 0.10
N CYS A 722 24.33 -15.28 1.35
CA CYS A 722 25.34 -16.08 2.03
C CYS A 722 24.71 -17.32 2.66
#